data_AF-A0A173SBE9-F1
#
_entry.id   AF-A0A173SBE9-F1
#
_cell.length_a   1.000
_cell.length_b   1.000
_cell.length_c   1.000
_cell.angle_alpha   90.00
_cell.angle_beta   90.00
_cell.angle_gamma   90.00
#
_symmetry.space_group_name_H-M   'P 1'
#
loop_
_entity.id
_entity.type
_entity.pdbx_description
1 polymer ?
#
loop_
_entity_poly.entity_id
_entity_poly.type
_entity_poly.pdbx_seq_one_letter_code
_entity_poly.pdbx_strand_id
1 'polypeptide(L)'
;MRKFRKYTATALVAMMVAGMTMSGYQPADVSASQESEYIIVTKDKKSMKTVESKYNTMIDTQEQNRDFLKDENVLVSKMTAKEADIVNKDQKVVSVEKNTMVNASETESTTAAKEDQGTDSQWNLKSIHVDKAKDTATDEKVKVALLDSGIDYQEGLNVKERVNLIEDDNEFSPMFEDSSNHGTSIASLIVSNNGKVKGINKNVELYSARILDENKQAPISRVVEGIYWAIDKKVNIISISFGTNQYSEALKQAIDEANAKGILVIAAAGNQGENGTDNVEYPAAFENVVAVGSVDSKAEVSDFSSTGKEVDVVAPGEAVRATGAFGETMVTSGTSMAVPHVVGAASLLWQKDTSKSKDFIKDLLEESARNVGDKESYGNGLIDYEYAEKQYTKAEEQYEQGQDIELKDNTKTIKTYNNSSDENKVSGTWSAKGHQEYLTENNVNIPAMKDGAVYPDKDDSGVPGMTENPDFHGLYERRHSGNEEVNYLASYRFMIKIGNEYGKGKTYTSVSKADIPGLTDTSYSRIRSMMANLQKKSFFKNYSNANKKAFVFGVAMHTSTDTFAHSTYRYYNGTWYSITHAINEKKGQYKKNEADNSKFVPERFDMAYRAERNTLYRYQGKRSDVAVCHDFHAANDPDKYYPSNPAFKVKRISKYGTQVHLSDANVIAHFATINYN
;
A
#
# COMPACT_ATOMS: atom_id res chain seq x y z
N MET A 1 52.07 49.06 -2.44
CA MET A 1 50.98 49.76 -3.15
C MET A 1 50.25 48.76 -4.05
N ARG A 2 48.91 48.78 -4.04
CA ARG A 2 47.92 48.05 -4.90
C ARG A 2 47.81 46.53 -4.68
N LYS A 3 46.74 46.02 -4.05
CA LYS A 3 45.34 45.78 -4.55
C LYS A 3 45.30 44.71 -5.64
N PHE A 4 44.85 43.48 -5.34
CA PHE A 4 43.46 42.97 -5.16
C PHE A 4 42.88 42.33 -6.44
N ARG A 5 42.61 41.02 -6.32
CA ARG A 5 41.58 40.14 -6.93
C ARG A 5 41.04 40.43 -8.35
N LYS A 6 41.16 39.41 -9.19
CA LYS A 6 40.14 38.66 -9.99
C LYS A 6 40.92 37.59 -10.78
N TYR A 7 40.54 36.31 -10.87
CA TYR A 7 39.61 35.69 -11.84
C TYR A 7 39.64 34.17 -11.52
N THR A 8 38.51 33.52 -11.23
CA THR A 8 37.72 32.65 -12.13
C THR A 8 38.49 31.61 -12.97
N ALA A 9 38.14 30.36 -12.69
CA ALA A 9 37.74 29.30 -13.62
C ALA A 9 38.80 28.37 -14.23
N THR A 10 38.41 27.08 -14.23
CA THR A 10 38.86 25.97 -15.10
C THR A 10 40.28 25.45 -14.81
N ALA A 11 40.60 24.17 -14.77
CA ALA A 11 39.98 22.99 -15.36
C ALA A 11 40.56 21.71 -14.73
N LEU A 12 39.79 20.63 -14.88
CA LEU A 12 40.23 19.25 -15.18
C LEU A 12 41.35 18.62 -14.35
N VAL A 13 40.90 17.68 -13.51
CA VAL A 13 41.63 16.50 -13.06
C VAL A 13 42.08 15.68 -14.26
N ALA A 14 43.39 15.51 -14.42
CA ALA A 14 44.00 14.34 -15.03
C ALA A 14 45.48 14.29 -14.65
N MET A 15 45.91 13.30 -13.87
CA MET A 15 47.12 12.53 -14.17
C MET A 15 47.22 11.30 -13.27
N MET A 16 47.33 10.16 -13.96
CA MET A 16 47.65 8.84 -13.42
C MET A 16 49.11 8.78 -12.93
N VAL A 17 49.26 8.11 -11.79
CA VAL A 17 50.28 7.11 -11.41
C VAL A 17 51.77 7.47 -11.52
N ALA A 18 52.42 7.54 -10.35
CA ALA A 18 53.75 6.97 -10.15
C ALA A 18 53.87 6.49 -8.69
N GLY A 19 54.11 5.19 -8.52
CA GLY A 19 54.21 4.54 -7.22
C GLY A 19 55.51 4.89 -6.48
N MET A 20 55.39 5.07 -5.16
CA MET A 20 56.46 4.80 -4.22
C MET A 20 55.86 4.08 -3.01
N THR A 21 56.38 2.89 -2.76
CA THR A 21 56.11 2.04 -1.61
C THR A 21 56.55 2.75 -0.32
N MET A 22 55.60 3.09 0.54
CA MET A 22 55.85 3.25 1.97
C MET A 22 55.07 2.19 2.73
N SER A 23 55.82 1.20 3.20
CA SER A 23 55.44 0.26 4.25
C SER A 23 55.03 1.02 5.51
N GLY A 24 53.90 0.67 6.11
CA GLY A 24 53.68 0.87 7.55
C GLY A 24 52.52 1.77 8.00
N TYR A 25 51.40 1.82 7.27
CA TYR A 25 50.13 2.27 7.86
C TYR A 25 49.00 1.38 7.35
N GLN A 26 48.57 0.40 8.15
CA GLN A 26 47.24 -0.15 7.98
C GLN A 26 46.28 0.89 8.55
N PRO A 27 45.39 1.51 7.75
CA PRO A 27 44.27 2.22 8.32
C PRO A 27 43.50 1.22 9.18
N ALA A 28 43.24 1.58 10.44
CA ALA A 28 42.31 0.83 11.27
C ALA A 28 41.04 0.62 10.45
N ASP A 29 40.53 -0.61 10.44
CA ASP A 29 39.38 -1.02 9.65
C ASP A 29 38.16 -0.19 10.09
N VAL A 30 37.90 0.91 9.38
CA VAL A 30 36.88 1.90 9.73
C VAL A 30 35.48 1.25 9.72
N SER A 31 35.33 0.12 9.00
CA SER A 31 34.11 -0.70 8.95
C SER A 31 33.73 -1.34 10.29
N ALA A 32 34.71 -1.64 11.15
CA ALA A 32 34.47 -2.36 12.41
C ALA A 32 33.93 -1.47 13.54
N SER A 33 33.87 -0.16 13.33
CA SER A 33 33.38 0.83 14.31
C SER A 33 31.99 1.38 14.00
N GLN A 34 31.41 1.03 12.86
CA GLN A 34 30.08 1.48 12.46
C GLN A 34 29.03 0.51 13.01
N GLU A 35 28.09 1.03 13.79
CA GLU A 35 26.94 0.26 14.26
C GLU A 35 25.98 -0.04 13.10
N SER A 36 25.35 -1.20 13.15
CA SER A 36 24.26 -1.63 12.26
C SER A 36 23.19 -2.31 13.10
N GLU A 37 21.98 -2.42 12.58
CA GLU A 37 20.92 -3.20 13.21
C GLU A 37 21.11 -4.70 12.96
N TYR A 38 20.94 -5.48 14.02
CA TYR A 38 21.02 -6.93 14.01
C TYR A 38 19.77 -7.53 14.65
N ILE A 39 19.36 -8.67 14.12
CA ILE A 39 18.33 -9.55 14.67
C ILE A 39 19.04 -10.63 15.49
N ILE A 40 18.58 -10.82 16.73
CA ILE A 40 19.10 -11.83 17.64
C ILE A 40 17.96 -12.80 17.94
N VAL A 41 18.13 -14.06 17.56
CA VAL A 41 17.19 -15.13 17.88
C VAL A 41 17.72 -15.91 19.08
N THR A 42 16.90 -16.10 20.10
CA THR A 42 17.29 -16.85 21.31
C THR A 42 16.47 -18.12 21.47
N LYS A 43 17.00 -19.10 22.22
CA LYS A 43 16.37 -20.42 22.36
C LYS A 43 14.98 -20.40 23.01
N ASP A 44 14.75 -19.46 23.91
CA ASP A 44 13.53 -19.35 24.72
C ASP A 44 13.50 -18.01 25.49
N LYS A 45 12.33 -17.66 26.07
CA LYS A 45 12.14 -16.38 26.78
C LYS A 45 13.10 -16.19 27.97
N LYS A 46 13.55 -17.27 28.61
CA LYS A 46 14.50 -17.21 29.73
C LYS A 46 15.93 -16.99 29.22
N SER A 47 16.26 -17.59 28.09
CA SER A 47 17.49 -17.37 27.33
C SER A 47 17.57 -15.90 26.90
N MET A 48 16.50 -15.35 26.32
CA MET A 48 16.37 -13.93 25.96
C MET A 48 16.70 -13.00 27.13
N LYS A 49 15.99 -13.14 28.26
CA LYS A 49 16.24 -12.33 29.47
C LYS A 49 17.66 -12.45 29.99
N THR A 50 18.28 -13.62 29.85
CA THR A 50 19.69 -13.80 30.24
C THR A 50 20.62 -13.05 29.30
N VAL A 51 20.39 -13.15 27.98
CA VAL A 51 21.20 -12.49 26.96
C VAL A 51 21.11 -10.97 27.11
N GLU A 52 19.91 -10.42 27.26
CA GLU A 52 19.69 -8.99 27.54
C GLU A 52 20.44 -8.54 28.79
N SER A 53 20.34 -9.28 29.89
CA SER A 53 21.03 -8.91 31.14
C SER A 53 22.54 -9.03 31.04
N LYS A 54 23.06 -10.03 30.31
CA LYS A 54 24.50 -10.32 30.21
C LYS A 54 25.21 -9.34 29.28
N TYR A 55 24.53 -8.92 28.22
CA TYR A 55 25.06 -8.04 27.18
C TYR A 55 24.40 -6.66 27.18
N ASN A 56 23.89 -6.20 28.32
CA ASN A 56 23.16 -4.94 28.48
C ASN A 56 23.95 -3.67 28.08
N THR A 57 25.28 -3.76 27.97
CA THR A 57 26.14 -2.67 27.48
C THR A 57 26.36 -2.71 25.96
N MET A 58 25.98 -3.80 25.29
CA MET A 58 26.14 -4.03 23.85
C MET A 58 24.78 -4.07 23.14
N ILE A 59 23.75 -4.58 23.82
CA ILE A 59 22.38 -4.64 23.32
C ILE A 59 21.66 -3.37 23.77
N ASP A 60 21.31 -2.52 22.81
CA ASP A 60 20.44 -1.38 23.04
C ASP A 60 18.98 -1.87 23.11
N THR A 61 18.37 -1.73 24.29
CA THR A 61 16.99 -2.17 24.56
C THR A 61 15.99 -1.02 24.53
N GLN A 62 16.42 0.23 24.30
CA GLN A 62 15.65 1.41 24.65
C GLN A 62 14.51 1.77 23.68
N GLU A 63 14.52 1.39 22.40
CA GLU A 63 13.51 1.92 21.46
C GLU A 63 12.91 0.95 20.41
N GLN A 64 13.44 -0.26 20.20
CA GLN A 64 13.08 -1.06 19.00
C GLN A 64 12.49 -2.45 19.26
N ASN A 65 12.36 -2.90 20.51
CA ASN A 65 11.86 -4.24 20.79
C ASN A 65 10.32 -4.27 20.91
N ARG A 66 9.67 -4.53 19.76
CA ARG A 66 8.24 -4.78 19.58
C ARG A 66 7.74 -5.92 20.48
N ASP A 67 6.53 -5.78 21.04
CA ASP A 67 5.92 -6.79 21.92
C ASP A 67 5.80 -8.16 21.23
N PHE A 68 5.43 -8.18 19.93
CA PHE A 68 5.33 -9.41 19.14
C PHE A 68 6.68 -10.15 18.99
N LEU A 69 7.78 -9.44 18.72
CA LEU A 69 9.09 -10.07 18.53
C LEU A 69 9.64 -10.66 19.85
N LYS A 70 9.46 -9.93 20.96
CA LYS A 70 9.84 -10.41 22.30
C LYS A 70 9.06 -11.66 22.68
N ASP A 71 7.78 -11.72 22.33
CA ASP A 71 6.96 -12.89 22.62
C ASP A 71 7.43 -14.15 21.87
N GLU A 72 8.15 -13.98 20.78
CA GLU A 72 8.71 -15.05 19.96
C GLU A 72 10.23 -15.17 20.06
N ASN A 73 10.83 -14.65 21.15
CA ASN A 73 12.25 -14.79 21.49
C ASN A 73 13.23 -14.11 20.51
N VAL A 74 12.74 -13.13 19.75
CA VAL A 74 13.49 -12.33 18.78
C VAL A 74 13.72 -10.92 19.33
N LEU A 75 14.95 -10.43 19.19
CA LEU A 75 15.35 -9.07 19.58
C LEU A 75 15.96 -8.35 18.38
N VAL A 76 15.78 -7.03 18.33
CA VAL A 76 16.47 -6.15 17.39
C VAL A 76 17.33 -5.17 18.17
N SER A 77 18.60 -5.05 17.79
CA SER A 77 19.53 -4.13 18.45
C SER A 77 20.55 -3.57 17.48
N LYS A 78 20.92 -2.30 17.71
CA LYS A 78 22.12 -1.71 17.09
C LYS A 78 23.35 -2.25 17.80
N MET A 79 24.31 -2.74 17.02
CA MET A 79 25.59 -3.28 17.50
C MET A 79 26.67 -3.03 16.46
N THR A 80 27.93 -2.97 16.88
CA THR A 80 29.07 -3.15 15.97
C THR A 80 29.16 -4.61 15.54
N ALA A 81 29.80 -4.88 14.39
CA ALA A 81 30.03 -6.25 13.93
C ALA A 81 30.77 -7.12 14.97
N LYS A 82 31.69 -6.53 15.74
CA LYS A 82 32.42 -7.22 16.81
C LYS A 82 31.51 -7.62 17.98
N GLU A 83 30.56 -6.77 18.35
CA GLU A 83 29.59 -7.07 19.42
C GLU A 83 28.62 -8.15 18.97
N ALA A 84 28.12 -8.06 17.73
CA ALA A 84 27.28 -9.11 17.13
C ALA A 84 27.98 -10.48 17.16
N ASP A 85 29.27 -10.55 16.80
CA ASP A 85 30.08 -11.79 16.87
C ASP A 85 30.25 -12.33 18.29
N ILE A 86 30.31 -11.45 19.30
CA ILE A 86 30.41 -11.84 20.71
C ILE A 86 29.09 -12.44 21.19
N VAL A 87 27.96 -11.81 20.83
CA VAL A 87 26.62 -12.28 21.18
C VAL A 87 26.31 -13.61 20.47
N ASN A 88 26.67 -13.75 19.19
CA ASN A 88 26.43 -14.96 18.39
C ASN A 88 27.11 -16.23 18.94
N LYS A 89 28.18 -16.07 19.74
CA LYS A 89 28.89 -17.19 20.37
C LYS A 89 28.25 -17.66 21.68
N ASP A 90 27.22 -16.97 22.18
CA ASP A 90 26.53 -17.42 23.39
C ASP A 90 25.68 -18.66 23.11
N GLN A 91 25.82 -19.69 23.94
CA GLN A 91 25.07 -20.95 23.79
C GLN A 91 23.54 -20.80 23.93
N LYS A 92 23.05 -19.65 24.39
CA LYS A 92 21.62 -19.32 24.51
C LYS A 92 21.07 -18.60 23.27
N VAL A 93 21.93 -18.20 22.36
CA VAL A 93 21.60 -17.56 21.09
C VAL A 93 21.56 -18.62 20.00
N VAL A 94 20.56 -18.55 19.13
CA VAL A 94 20.39 -19.42 17.96
C VAL A 94 21.10 -18.79 16.77
N SER A 95 20.88 -17.50 16.55
CA SER A 95 21.55 -16.73 15.50
C SER A 95 21.65 -15.25 15.86
N VAL A 96 22.66 -14.59 15.30
CA VAL A 96 22.74 -13.13 15.17
C VAL A 96 23.00 -12.83 13.71
N GLU A 97 22.10 -12.06 13.11
CA GLU A 97 22.17 -11.73 11.68
C GLU A 97 21.87 -10.25 11.46
N LYS A 98 22.41 -9.69 10.38
CA LYS A 98 22.18 -8.28 10.06
C LYS A 98 20.71 -8.09 9.66
N ASN A 99 20.07 -7.04 10.17
CA ASN A 99 18.71 -6.66 9.78
C ASN A 99 18.74 -6.03 8.38
N THR A 100 18.77 -6.87 7.34
CA THR A 100 18.82 -6.42 5.94
C THR A 100 17.43 -6.09 5.40
N MET A 101 17.38 -5.40 4.25
CA MET A 101 16.12 -4.97 3.64
C MET A 101 15.61 -6.02 2.64
N VAL A 102 14.29 -6.23 2.64
CA VAL A 102 13.53 -6.83 1.54
C VAL A 102 13.03 -5.74 0.60
N ASN A 103 12.70 -6.09 -0.65
CA ASN A 103 12.17 -5.18 -1.66
C ASN A 103 10.96 -5.79 -2.36
N ALA A 104 9.95 -4.99 -2.71
CA ALA A 104 8.83 -5.44 -3.55
C ALA A 104 9.31 -6.12 -4.83
N SER A 105 8.72 -7.29 -5.15
CA SER A 105 9.04 -8.08 -6.35
C SER A 105 8.19 -7.60 -7.53
N GLU A 106 8.22 -6.29 -7.78
CA GLU A 106 7.59 -5.62 -8.93
C GLU A 106 8.69 -5.18 -9.92
N THR A 107 8.40 -5.22 -11.21
CA THR A 107 9.32 -4.68 -12.24
C THR A 107 9.05 -3.21 -12.47
N GLU A 108 9.97 -2.50 -13.13
CA GLU A 108 9.79 -1.08 -13.42
C GLU A 108 8.62 -0.73 -14.38
N SER A 109 7.68 -1.63 -14.65
CA SER A 109 6.68 -1.49 -15.72
C SER A 109 5.23 -1.47 -15.21
N THR A 110 4.64 -0.27 -15.03
CA THR A 110 3.22 -0.07 -14.69
C THR A 110 2.54 1.07 -15.48
N THR A 111 1.41 0.81 -16.18
CA THR A 111 0.67 1.75 -17.06
C THR A 111 -0.70 2.11 -16.47
N ALA A 112 -1.37 3.18 -16.94
CA ALA A 112 -2.79 3.46 -16.61
C ALA A 112 -3.71 3.14 -17.81
N ALA A 113 -4.84 2.47 -17.56
CA ALA A 113 -5.74 2.02 -18.62
C ALA A 113 -6.55 3.18 -19.25
N LYS A 114 -6.59 3.24 -20.59
CA LYS A 114 -7.67 3.92 -21.32
C LYS A 114 -8.71 2.89 -21.73
N GLU A 115 -9.98 3.29 -21.77
CA GLU A 115 -11.03 2.49 -22.40
C GLU A 115 -10.88 2.61 -23.93
N ASP A 116 -10.51 1.53 -24.63
CA ASP A 116 -10.95 1.35 -26.01
C ASP A 116 -10.98 -0.12 -26.47
N GLN A 117 -11.74 -0.35 -27.53
CA GLN A 117 -12.33 -1.58 -28.02
C GLN A 117 -11.32 -2.59 -28.58
N GLY A 118 -11.27 -3.79 -28.00
CA GLY A 118 -10.63 -4.98 -28.58
C GLY A 118 -9.71 -5.80 -27.66
N THR A 119 -9.39 -5.30 -26.46
CA THR A 119 -8.49 -5.97 -25.50
C THR A 119 -9.22 -6.98 -24.60
N ASP A 120 -8.58 -8.11 -24.29
CA ASP A 120 -9.10 -9.03 -23.27
C ASP A 120 -8.73 -8.52 -21.87
N SER A 121 -9.52 -7.57 -21.37
CA SER A 121 -9.29 -6.86 -20.10
C SER A 121 -9.24 -7.76 -18.85
N GLN A 122 -9.57 -9.05 -18.99
CA GLN A 122 -9.51 -10.07 -17.94
C GLN A 122 -8.77 -11.33 -18.39
N TRP A 123 -7.79 -11.19 -19.29
CA TRP A 123 -7.01 -12.31 -19.82
C TRP A 123 -6.39 -13.16 -18.71
N ASN A 124 -5.92 -12.50 -17.64
CA ASN A 124 -5.29 -13.11 -16.47
C ASN A 124 -6.25 -14.05 -15.73
N LEU A 125 -7.54 -13.70 -15.66
CA LEU A 125 -8.56 -14.57 -15.05
C LEU A 125 -8.92 -15.75 -15.95
N LYS A 126 -8.93 -15.51 -17.27
CA LYS A 126 -9.25 -16.53 -18.28
C LYS A 126 -8.11 -17.54 -18.48
N SER A 127 -6.86 -17.12 -18.37
CA SER A 127 -5.69 -18.00 -18.55
C SER A 127 -5.62 -19.09 -17.48
N ILE A 128 -6.02 -18.75 -16.25
CA ILE A 128 -6.11 -19.66 -15.09
C ILE A 128 -7.52 -20.25 -14.90
N HIS A 129 -8.44 -20.00 -15.83
CA HIS A 129 -9.83 -20.46 -15.85
C HIS A 129 -10.68 -20.13 -14.60
N VAL A 130 -10.35 -19.06 -13.88
CA VAL A 130 -11.14 -18.61 -12.74
C VAL A 130 -12.33 -17.74 -13.15
N ASP A 131 -12.38 -17.29 -14.41
CA ASP A 131 -13.57 -16.67 -15.01
C ASP A 131 -14.81 -17.60 -14.99
N LYS A 132 -14.59 -18.91 -14.83
CA LYS A 132 -15.64 -19.94 -14.68
C LYS A 132 -16.09 -20.19 -13.24
N ALA A 133 -15.39 -19.65 -12.25
CA ALA A 133 -15.76 -19.79 -10.85
C ALA A 133 -17.16 -19.20 -10.61
N LYS A 134 -18.01 -19.93 -9.89
CA LYS A 134 -19.32 -19.41 -9.51
C LYS A 134 -19.14 -18.33 -8.47
N ASP A 135 -19.77 -17.18 -8.70
CA ASP A 135 -19.72 -16.02 -7.81
C ASP A 135 -20.65 -16.20 -6.59
N THR A 136 -20.48 -17.30 -5.87
CA THR A 136 -21.33 -17.70 -4.74
C THR A 136 -20.63 -17.30 -3.45
N ALA A 137 -21.14 -16.27 -2.77
CA ALA A 137 -20.73 -15.98 -1.41
C ALA A 137 -21.19 -17.15 -0.52
N THR A 138 -20.26 -17.78 0.19
CA THR A 138 -20.55 -18.81 1.20
C THR A 138 -20.34 -18.22 2.59
N ASP A 139 -20.93 -18.83 3.61
CA ASP A 139 -20.70 -18.41 5.00
C ASP A 139 -19.28 -18.76 5.48
N GLU A 140 -18.62 -19.72 4.83
CA GLU A 140 -17.21 -20.03 5.04
C GLU A 140 -16.32 -19.00 4.34
N LYS A 141 -15.49 -18.29 5.11
CA LYS A 141 -14.55 -17.30 4.60
C LYS A 141 -13.13 -17.74 4.86
N VAL A 142 -12.32 -17.74 3.81
CA VAL A 142 -10.87 -17.92 3.94
C VAL A 142 -10.26 -16.60 4.36
N LYS A 143 -9.46 -16.62 5.43
CA LYS A 143 -8.72 -15.46 5.91
C LYS A 143 -7.39 -15.36 5.20
N VAL A 144 -7.10 -14.20 4.63
CA VAL A 144 -5.85 -13.93 3.91
C VAL A 144 -5.16 -12.75 4.56
N ALA A 145 -3.93 -12.90 5.04
CA ALA A 145 -3.07 -11.78 5.40
C ALA A 145 -2.22 -11.36 4.20
N LEU A 146 -2.40 -10.12 3.75
CA LEU A 146 -1.50 -9.47 2.81
C LEU A 146 -0.46 -8.69 3.60
N LEU A 147 0.78 -9.17 3.57
CA LEU A 147 1.95 -8.45 4.07
C LEU A 147 2.50 -7.65 2.88
N ASP A 148 2.38 -6.33 2.91
CA ASP A 148 2.79 -5.46 1.80
C ASP A 148 2.93 -3.98 2.26
N SER A 149 2.81 -2.99 1.38
CA SER A 149 2.88 -1.55 1.67
C SER A 149 1.61 -0.95 2.27
N GLY A 150 0.64 -1.79 2.61
CA GLY A 150 -0.69 -1.39 3.07
C GLY A 150 -1.75 -1.46 1.96
N ILE A 151 -2.99 -1.10 2.28
CA ILE A 151 -4.10 -1.11 1.32
C ILE A 151 -4.94 0.16 1.46
N ASP A 152 -4.98 1.01 0.44
CA ASP A 152 -5.88 2.17 0.44
C ASP A 152 -7.34 1.71 0.56
N TYR A 153 -8.13 2.43 1.35
CA TYR A 153 -9.58 2.24 1.37
C TYR A 153 -10.17 2.59 0.01
N GLN A 154 -10.77 1.61 -0.67
CA GLN A 154 -11.41 1.81 -1.96
C GLN A 154 -12.72 1.03 -2.07
N GLU A 155 -13.66 1.56 -2.85
CA GLU A 155 -14.91 0.88 -3.17
C GLU A 155 -14.60 -0.50 -3.79
N GLY A 156 -15.06 -1.58 -3.16
CA GLY A 156 -14.78 -2.95 -3.59
C GLY A 156 -13.53 -3.59 -2.99
N LEU A 157 -12.74 -2.88 -2.17
CA LEU A 157 -11.61 -3.43 -1.40
C LEU A 157 -11.89 -3.36 0.10
N ASN A 158 -12.53 -4.40 0.63
CA ASN A 158 -12.88 -4.48 2.04
C ASN A 158 -11.79 -5.19 2.84
N VAL A 159 -11.16 -4.46 3.76
CA VAL A 159 -10.18 -5.02 4.70
C VAL A 159 -10.83 -5.19 6.08
N LYS A 160 -10.73 -6.41 6.62
CA LYS A 160 -11.28 -6.81 7.91
C LYS A 160 -10.55 -6.17 9.07
N GLU A 161 -9.23 -6.26 9.07
CA GLU A 161 -8.34 -5.80 10.12
C GLU A 161 -7.02 -5.34 9.51
N ARG A 162 -6.41 -4.31 10.11
CA ARG A 162 -5.23 -3.63 9.61
C ARG A 162 -4.23 -3.51 10.75
N VAL A 163 -2.94 -3.66 10.45
CA VAL A 163 -1.83 -3.29 11.33
C VAL A 163 -0.79 -2.51 10.52
N ASN A 164 -0.23 -1.46 11.13
CA ASN A 164 0.94 -0.78 10.58
C ASN A 164 2.15 -1.10 11.45
N LEU A 165 3.20 -1.60 10.81
CA LEU A 165 4.45 -1.99 11.45
C LEU A 165 5.62 -1.10 11.02
N ILE A 166 5.36 -0.01 10.29
CA ILE A 166 6.35 1.03 9.98
C ILE A 166 6.54 1.93 11.22
N GLU A 167 7.79 2.15 11.61
CA GLU A 167 8.15 3.01 12.74
C GLU A 167 7.84 4.48 12.45
N ASP A 168 7.50 5.24 13.49
CA ASP A 168 7.23 6.68 13.44
C ASP A 168 6.08 7.14 12.51
N ASP A 169 5.29 6.20 11.99
CA ASP A 169 4.13 6.44 11.12
C ASP A 169 2.81 5.94 11.75
N ASN A 170 2.54 6.33 12.99
CA ASN A 170 1.37 5.86 13.75
C ASN A 170 0.06 6.60 13.40
N GLU A 171 0.13 7.68 12.63
CA GLU A 171 -0.99 8.53 12.25
C GLU A 171 -1.15 8.52 10.73
N PHE A 172 -1.74 7.46 10.20
CA PHE A 172 -2.10 7.39 8.77
C PHE A 172 -3.60 7.13 8.63
N SER A 173 -4.21 7.81 7.68
CA SER A 173 -5.60 7.56 7.31
C SER A 173 -5.68 6.25 6.52
N PRO A 174 -6.64 5.35 6.82
CA PRO A 174 -6.89 4.17 6.00
C PRO A 174 -7.18 4.49 4.51
N MET A 175 -7.48 5.74 4.18
CA MET A 175 -7.67 6.20 2.80
C MET A 175 -6.37 6.38 2.02
N PHE A 176 -5.25 6.62 2.71
CA PHE A 176 -3.92 6.88 2.15
C PHE A 176 -2.87 5.98 2.77
N GLU A 177 -3.28 4.79 3.19
CA GLU A 177 -2.43 3.83 3.90
C GLU A 177 -1.28 3.36 3.02
N ASP A 178 -1.54 3.16 1.73
CA ASP A 178 -0.57 2.62 0.81
C ASP A 178 0.07 3.71 -0.03
N SER A 179 1.12 4.34 0.48
CA SER A 179 1.82 5.42 -0.23
C SER A 179 2.44 4.94 -1.55
N SER A 180 2.88 3.68 -1.61
CA SER A 180 3.52 3.10 -2.79
C SER A 180 2.54 2.58 -3.85
N ASN A 181 1.30 2.29 -3.45
CA ASN A 181 0.24 1.66 -4.24
C ASN A 181 0.47 0.15 -4.60
N HIS A 182 1.55 -0.46 -4.11
CA HIS A 182 1.86 -1.85 -4.40
C HIS A 182 0.83 -2.80 -3.75
N GLY A 183 0.66 -2.73 -2.43
CA GLY A 183 -0.29 -3.59 -1.70
C GLY A 183 -1.75 -3.41 -2.13
N THR A 184 -2.16 -2.20 -2.49
CA THR A 184 -3.49 -1.92 -3.05
C THR A 184 -3.71 -2.64 -4.39
N SER A 185 -2.69 -2.65 -5.24
CA SER A 185 -2.71 -3.35 -6.52
C SER A 185 -2.84 -4.85 -6.31
N ILE A 186 -2.05 -5.42 -5.40
CA ILE A 186 -2.09 -6.86 -5.06
C ILE A 186 -3.45 -7.25 -4.47
N ALA A 187 -3.93 -6.51 -3.47
CA ALA A 187 -5.24 -6.72 -2.85
C ALA A 187 -6.36 -6.72 -3.89
N SER A 188 -6.25 -5.86 -4.90
CA SER A 188 -7.28 -5.74 -5.93
C SER A 188 -7.43 -6.99 -6.80
N LEU A 189 -6.34 -7.70 -7.06
CA LEU A 189 -6.35 -8.96 -7.81
C LEU A 189 -6.95 -10.10 -6.98
N ILE A 190 -6.88 -10.02 -5.65
CA ILE A 190 -7.47 -11.01 -4.75
C ILE A 190 -8.98 -10.77 -4.58
N VAL A 191 -9.40 -9.57 -4.17
CA VAL A 191 -10.76 -9.34 -3.64
C VAL A 191 -11.60 -8.28 -4.35
N SER A 192 -11.04 -7.50 -5.29
CA SER A 192 -11.75 -6.34 -5.85
C SER A 192 -13.09 -6.70 -6.50
N ASN A 193 -14.08 -5.82 -6.34
CA ASN A 193 -15.32 -5.84 -7.12
C ASN A 193 -15.75 -4.44 -7.55
N ASN A 194 -14.79 -3.60 -7.95
CA ASN A 194 -15.03 -2.20 -8.30
C ASN A 194 -15.58 -1.99 -9.73
N GLY A 195 -15.92 -3.07 -10.43
CA GLY A 195 -16.43 -3.06 -11.81
C GLY A 195 -15.37 -2.86 -12.90
N LYS A 196 -14.17 -2.38 -12.56
CA LYS A 196 -13.04 -2.18 -13.50
C LYS A 196 -12.00 -3.29 -13.42
N VAL A 197 -11.72 -3.74 -12.20
CA VAL A 197 -10.83 -4.88 -11.88
C VAL A 197 -11.66 -5.87 -11.09
N LYS A 198 -11.68 -7.12 -11.57
CA LYS A 198 -12.37 -8.22 -10.91
C LYS A 198 -11.32 -9.03 -10.16
N GLY A 199 -11.42 -9.03 -8.83
CA GLY A 199 -10.66 -9.92 -7.97
C GLY A 199 -11.15 -11.36 -8.11
N ILE A 200 -10.29 -12.28 -7.74
CA ILE A 200 -10.53 -13.72 -7.90
C ILE A 200 -11.53 -14.26 -6.89
N ASN A 201 -11.40 -13.87 -5.63
CA ASN A 201 -12.29 -14.30 -4.55
C ASN A 201 -12.72 -13.13 -3.67
N LYS A 202 -13.90 -12.58 -3.97
CA LYS A 202 -14.50 -11.50 -3.19
C LYS A 202 -14.97 -11.90 -1.78
N ASN A 203 -15.05 -13.21 -1.47
CA ASN A 203 -15.53 -13.70 -0.17
C ASN A 203 -14.40 -13.87 0.86
N VAL A 204 -13.14 -13.64 0.45
CA VAL A 204 -12.00 -13.62 1.36
C VAL A 204 -12.19 -12.58 2.47
N GLU A 205 -11.84 -12.96 3.69
CA GLU A 205 -11.67 -12.03 4.79
C GLU A 205 -10.23 -11.51 4.79
N LEU A 206 -10.02 -10.33 4.19
CA LEU A 206 -8.67 -9.77 3.95
C LEU A 206 -8.14 -9.02 5.17
N TYR A 207 -6.90 -9.33 5.56
CA TYR A 207 -6.12 -8.70 6.63
C TYR A 207 -4.94 -7.94 6.01
N SER A 208 -4.73 -6.68 6.36
CA SER A 208 -3.62 -5.85 5.85
C SER A 208 -2.53 -5.69 6.91
N ALA A 209 -1.32 -6.15 6.62
CA ALA A 209 -0.14 -5.79 7.40
C ALA A 209 0.74 -4.86 6.56
N ARG A 210 0.71 -3.56 6.88
CA ARG A 210 1.57 -2.56 6.27
C ARG A 210 2.98 -2.69 6.85
N ILE A 211 3.89 -3.19 6.04
CA ILE A 211 5.29 -3.45 6.39
C ILE A 211 6.27 -2.76 5.44
N LEU A 212 5.96 -2.66 4.13
CA LEU A 212 6.82 -1.96 3.18
C LEU A 212 6.62 -0.45 3.30
N ASP A 213 7.73 0.29 3.37
CA ASP A 213 7.74 1.75 3.39
C ASP A 213 7.43 2.38 2.01
N GLU A 214 7.50 3.71 1.92
CA GLU A 214 7.28 4.43 0.65
C GLU A 214 8.25 4.05 -0.47
N ASN A 215 9.41 3.46 -0.13
CA ASN A 215 10.40 2.96 -1.09
C ASN A 215 10.15 1.49 -1.45
N LYS A 216 9.06 0.89 -0.95
CA LYS A 216 8.72 -0.53 -1.10
C LYS A 216 9.75 -1.45 -0.45
N GLN A 217 10.34 -1.01 0.66
CA GLN A 217 11.34 -1.76 1.40
C GLN A 217 10.91 -2.02 2.84
N ALA A 218 11.39 -3.11 3.42
CA ALA A 218 11.23 -3.36 4.85
C ALA A 218 12.45 -4.06 5.43
N PRO A 219 12.84 -3.78 6.69
CA PRO A 219 13.81 -4.62 7.38
C PRO A 219 13.20 -6.00 7.64
N ILE A 220 14.02 -7.06 7.58
CA ILE A 220 13.58 -8.45 7.84
C ILE A 220 12.84 -8.59 9.17
N SER A 221 13.29 -7.92 10.22
CA SER A 221 12.62 -7.92 11.53
C SER A 221 11.14 -7.51 11.46
N ARG A 222 10.78 -6.54 10.60
CA ARG A 222 9.40 -6.11 10.41
C ARG A 222 8.58 -7.13 9.62
N VAL A 223 9.22 -7.83 8.68
CA VAL A 223 8.59 -8.97 7.97
C VAL A 223 8.27 -10.09 8.96
N VAL A 224 9.22 -10.44 9.83
CA VAL A 224 9.04 -11.42 10.91
C VAL A 224 7.89 -11.03 11.84
N GLU A 225 7.83 -9.75 12.24
CA GLU A 225 6.72 -9.22 13.04
C GLU A 225 5.36 -9.37 12.34
N GLY A 226 5.30 -9.07 11.03
CA GLY A 226 4.09 -9.23 10.23
C GLY A 226 3.62 -10.68 10.13
N ILE A 227 4.54 -11.65 10.03
CA ILE A 227 4.21 -13.08 10.00
C ILE A 227 3.60 -13.51 11.33
N TYR A 228 4.20 -13.12 12.47
CA TYR A 228 3.65 -13.44 13.79
C TYR A 228 2.31 -12.78 14.05
N TRP A 229 2.11 -11.55 13.57
CA TRP A 229 0.80 -10.92 13.60
C TRP A 229 -0.24 -11.75 12.82
N ALA A 230 0.10 -12.23 11.62
CA ALA A 230 -0.80 -13.07 10.83
C ALA A 230 -1.10 -14.42 11.52
N ILE A 231 -0.11 -15.01 12.20
CA ILE A 231 -0.30 -16.20 13.04
C ILE A 231 -1.30 -15.92 14.17
N ASP A 232 -1.18 -14.80 14.88
CA ASP A 232 -2.13 -14.38 15.93
C ASP A 232 -3.56 -14.24 15.39
N LYS A 233 -3.71 -13.71 14.16
CA LYS A 233 -5.02 -13.59 13.48
C LYS A 233 -5.58 -14.92 13.00
N LYS A 234 -4.80 -16.00 13.07
CA LYS A 234 -5.16 -17.35 12.63
C LYS A 234 -5.69 -17.31 11.20
N VAL A 235 -4.93 -16.65 10.32
CA VAL A 235 -5.26 -16.62 8.90
C VAL A 235 -5.02 -17.98 8.27
N ASN A 236 -5.65 -18.25 7.12
CA ASN A 236 -5.42 -19.47 6.36
C ASN A 236 -4.23 -19.30 5.42
N ILE A 237 -4.07 -18.10 4.84
CA ILE A 237 -3.03 -17.79 3.84
C ILE A 237 -2.27 -16.53 4.23
N ILE A 238 -0.95 -16.55 4.11
CA ILE A 238 -0.07 -15.38 4.13
C ILE A 238 0.42 -15.13 2.69
N SER A 239 0.14 -13.94 2.16
CA SER A 239 0.56 -13.49 0.84
C SER A 239 1.74 -12.54 0.96
N ILE A 240 2.87 -12.86 0.31
CA ILE A 240 4.11 -12.09 0.34
C ILE A 240 4.56 -11.75 -1.08
N SER A 241 4.50 -10.48 -1.45
CA SER A 241 4.80 -10.01 -2.81
C SER A 241 6.14 -9.25 -2.90
N PHE A 242 7.10 -9.64 -2.06
CA PHE A 242 8.44 -9.05 -1.96
C PHE A 242 9.47 -10.12 -1.57
N GLY A 243 10.75 -9.82 -1.77
CA GLY A 243 11.81 -10.77 -1.47
C GLY A 243 13.19 -10.14 -1.19
N THR A 244 14.14 -11.01 -0.87
CA THR A 244 15.56 -10.69 -0.72
C THR A 244 16.45 -11.86 -1.10
N ASN A 245 17.65 -11.58 -1.61
CA ASN A 245 18.67 -12.60 -1.91
C ASN A 245 19.44 -13.07 -0.66
N GLN A 246 19.12 -12.54 0.52
CA GLN A 246 19.81 -12.86 1.77
C GLN A 246 19.01 -13.88 2.58
N TYR A 247 19.63 -15.01 2.92
CA TYR A 247 19.07 -15.96 3.88
C TYR A 247 18.95 -15.30 5.26
N SER A 248 17.86 -15.57 5.96
CA SER A 248 17.64 -15.16 7.35
C SER A 248 17.04 -16.30 8.15
N GLU A 249 17.70 -16.62 9.27
CA GLU A 249 17.26 -17.64 10.20
C GLU A 249 16.00 -17.20 10.96
N ALA A 250 15.90 -15.91 11.31
CA ALA A 250 14.70 -15.38 11.95
C ALA A 250 13.47 -15.45 11.04
N LEU A 251 13.65 -15.12 9.75
CA LEU A 251 12.59 -15.24 8.75
C LEU A 251 12.19 -16.70 8.53
N LYS A 252 13.18 -17.60 8.40
CA LYS A 252 12.92 -19.03 8.25
C LYS A 252 12.09 -19.59 9.41
N GLN A 253 12.44 -19.26 10.65
CA GLN A 253 11.72 -19.74 11.82
C GLN A 253 10.27 -19.24 11.87
N ALA A 254 10.03 -17.96 11.55
CA ALA A 254 8.68 -17.43 11.48
C ALA A 254 7.83 -18.13 10.39
N ILE A 255 8.43 -18.44 9.23
CA ILE A 255 7.79 -19.19 8.15
C ILE A 255 7.49 -20.64 8.57
N ASP A 256 8.45 -21.33 9.19
CA ASP A 256 8.27 -22.70 9.66
C ASP A 256 7.18 -22.76 10.74
N GLU A 257 7.09 -21.76 11.62
CA GLU A 257 6.03 -21.70 12.62
C GLU A 257 4.67 -21.41 12.01
N ALA A 258 4.56 -20.49 11.04
CA ALA A 258 3.31 -20.28 10.30
C ALA A 258 2.83 -21.58 9.66
N ASN A 259 3.74 -22.31 9.00
CA ASN A 259 3.45 -23.63 8.43
C ASN A 259 3.02 -24.65 9.48
N ALA A 260 3.69 -24.72 10.62
CA ALA A 260 3.34 -25.63 11.71
C ALA A 260 1.95 -25.33 12.33
N LYS A 261 1.46 -24.09 12.19
CA LYS A 261 0.09 -23.69 12.57
C LYS A 261 -0.95 -23.95 11.47
N GLY A 262 -0.56 -24.56 10.35
CA GLY A 262 -1.46 -24.88 9.24
C GLY A 262 -1.75 -23.67 8.34
N ILE A 263 -0.89 -22.65 8.35
CA ILE A 263 -1.02 -21.47 7.49
C ILE A 263 -0.23 -21.71 6.20
N LEU A 264 -0.87 -21.52 5.05
CA LEU A 264 -0.22 -21.59 3.75
C LEU A 264 0.51 -20.27 3.46
N VAL A 265 1.81 -20.32 3.21
CA VAL A 265 2.58 -19.15 2.77
C VAL A 265 2.79 -19.22 1.27
N ILE A 266 2.44 -18.13 0.56
CA ILE A 266 2.61 -17.99 -0.88
C ILE A 266 3.46 -16.74 -1.12
N ALA A 267 4.58 -16.89 -1.83
CA ALA A 267 5.54 -15.81 -2.02
C ALA A 267 6.01 -15.66 -3.47
N ALA A 268 6.36 -14.42 -3.84
CA ALA A 268 6.89 -14.10 -5.15
C ALA A 268 8.30 -14.69 -5.34
N ALA A 269 8.56 -15.36 -6.47
CA ALA A 269 9.86 -15.96 -6.75
C ALA A 269 11.00 -14.91 -6.88
N GLY A 270 10.66 -13.65 -7.20
CA GLY A 270 11.63 -12.58 -7.45
C GLY A 270 11.68 -12.18 -8.91
N ASN A 271 12.32 -11.04 -9.19
CA ASN A 271 12.38 -10.46 -10.54
C ASN A 271 13.83 -10.37 -11.06
N GLN A 272 14.64 -11.39 -10.78
CA GLN A 272 16.06 -11.40 -11.15
C GLN A 272 16.35 -12.23 -12.39
N GLY A 273 15.34 -12.66 -13.17
CA GLY A 273 15.49 -13.57 -14.31
C GLY A 273 16.56 -13.15 -15.34
N GLU A 274 16.67 -11.84 -15.59
CA GLU A 274 17.71 -11.29 -16.47
C GLU A 274 19.15 -11.50 -15.94
N ASN A 275 19.31 -11.77 -14.65
CA ASN A 275 20.58 -12.06 -13.99
C ASN A 275 20.94 -13.56 -13.97
N GLY A 276 20.14 -14.42 -14.63
CA GLY A 276 20.43 -15.84 -14.82
C GLY A 276 19.35 -16.77 -14.24
N THR A 277 19.74 -18.00 -13.95
CA THR A 277 18.92 -19.02 -13.28
C THR A 277 19.38 -19.24 -11.84
N ASP A 278 18.60 -19.97 -11.04
CA ASP A 278 18.89 -20.26 -9.63
C ASP A 278 18.94 -18.98 -8.77
N ASN A 279 17.94 -18.13 -8.95
CA ASN A 279 17.86 -16.77 -8.39
C ASN A 279 16.52 -16.49 -7.71
N VAL A 280 15.88 -17.53 -7.17
CA VAL A 280 14.65 -17.40 -6.38
C VAL A 280 14.99 -16.69 -5.06
N GLU A 281 14.21 -15.65 -4.74
CA GLU A 281 14.40 -14.81 -3.56
C GLU A 281 13.77 -15.46 -2.30
N TYR A 282 14.27 -15.12 -1.11
CA TYR A 282 13.63 -15.45 0.16
C TYR A 282 12.50 -14.47 0.46
N PRO A 283 11.34 -14.93 0.96
CA PRO A 283 11.09 -16.26 1.52
C PRO A 283 10.67 -17.35 0.53
N ALA A 284 10.45 -17.05 -0.76
CA ALA A 284 9.99 -18.04 -1.73
C ALA A 284 10.95 -19.24 -1.88
N ALA A 285 12.25 -19.04 -1.73
CA ALA A 285 13.25 -20.12 -1.78
C ALA A 285 13.22 -21.09 -0.56
N PHE A 286 12.34 -20.90 0.42
CA PHE A 286 12.18 -21.86 1.53
C PHE A 286 11.25 -23.01 1.14
N GLU A 287 11.62 -24.24 1.49
CA GLU A 287 10.91 -25.49 1.14
C GLU A 287 9.41 -25.52 1.50
N ASN A 288 8.98 -24.81 2.55
CA ASN A 288 7.59 -24.76 2.99
C ASN A 288 6.83 -23.50 2.51
N VAL A 289 7.26 -22.89 1.41
CA VAL A 289 6.64 -21.70 0.82
C VAL A 289 6.28 -22.03 -0.62
N VAL A 290 5.07 -21.71 -1.04
CA VAL A 290 4.69 -21.83 -2.46
C VAL A 290 5.33 -20.68 -3.23
N ALA A 291 6.38 -20.97 -3.98
CA ALA A 291 7.10 -20.01 -4.80
C ALA A 291 6.40 -19.79 -6.14
N VAL A 292 6.07 -18.54 -6.44
CA VAL A 292 5.28 -18.17 -7.62
C VAL A 292 6.10 -17.40 -8.64
N GLY A 293 6.31 -18.01 -9.81
CA GLY A 293 6.89 -17.35 -10.99
C GLY A 293 5.84 -16.63 -11.85
N SER A 294 6.31 -15.80 -12.78
CA SER A 294 5.48 -14.98 -13.67
C SER A 294 5.44 -15.52 -15.10
N VAL A 295 4.25 -15.53 -15.70
CA VAL A 295 4.06 -15.71 -17.15
C VAL A 295 3.31 -14.56 -17.80
N ASP A 296 3.49 -14.45 -19.11
CA ASP A 296 2.78 -13.51 -19.99
C ASP A 296 1.42 -14.07 -20.50
N SER A 297 0.79 -13.33 -21.42
CA SER A 297 -0.51 -13.70 -22.03
C SER A 297 -0.49 -14.91 -22.98
N LYS A 298 0.71 -15.40 -23.32
CA LYS A 298 0.93 -16.64 -24.08
C LYS A 298 1.29 -17.81 -23.17
N ALA A 299 1.36 -17.60 -21.86
CA ALA A 299 1.89 -18.52 -20.88
C ALA A 299 3.40 -18.83 -21.08
N GLU A 300 4.14 -17.90 -21.68
CA GLU A 300 5.61 -17.92 -21.71
C GLU A 300 6.12 -17.30 -20.40
N VAL A 301 7.16 -17.88 -19.80
CA VAL A 301 7.81 -17.30 -18.60
C VAL A 301 8.27 -15.88 -18.91
N SER A 302 7.94 -14.94 -18.03
CA SER A 302 8.35 -13.55 -18.20
C SER A 302 9.86 -13.42 -18.05
N ASP A 303 10.51 -12.63 -18.90
CA ASP A 303 11.99 -12.46 -18.92
C ASP A 303 12.56 -12.04 -17.55
N PHE A 304 11.79 -11.25 -16.80
CA PHE A 304 12.19 -10.80 -15.46
C PHE A 304 12.00 -11.86 -14.38
N SER A 305 11.18 -12.89 -14.58
CA SER A 305 10.83 -13.86 -13.53
C SER A 305 12.08 -14.59 -13.07
N SER A 306 12.35 -14.57 -11.76
CA SER A 306 13.33 -15.49 -11.19
C SER A 306 12.92 -16.94 -11.50
N THR A 307 13.93 -17.79 -11.70
CA THR A 307 13.80 -19.21 -12.06
C THR A 307 14.73 -20.05 -11.19
N GLY A 308 14.38 -21.31 -10.97
CA GLY A 308 15.10 -22.21 -10.09
C GLY A 308 14.27 -23.43 -9.72
N LYS A 309 14.92 -24.42 -9.12
CA LYS A 309 14.24 -25.65 -8.65
C LYS A 309 13.22 -25.38 -7.55
N GLU A 310 13.30 -24.22 -6.92
CA GLU A 310 12.42 -23.74 -5.87
C GLU A 310 11.08 -23.23 -6.41
N VAL A 311 10.93 -22.97 -7.71
CA VAL A 311 9.66 -22.52 -8.30
C VAL A 311 8.64 -23.67 -8.27
N ASP A 312 7.53 -23.50 -7.56
CA ASP A 312 6.48 -24.52 -7.47
C ASP A 312 5.45 -24.40 -8.60
N VAL A 313 5.01 -23.18 -8.91
CA VAL A 313 4.01 -22.87 -9.93
C VAL A 313 4.26 -21.52 -10.58
N VAL A 314 3.65 -21.29 -11.73
CA VAL A 314 3.59 -19.98 -12.36
C VAL A 314 2.16 -19.47 -12.48
N ALA A 315 2.01 -18.15 -12.50
CA ALA A 315 0.74 -17.49 -12.71
C ALA A 315 0.91 -16.19 -13.52
N PRO A 316 -0.20 -15.60 -14.03
CA PRO A 316 -0.16 -14.35 -14.77
C PRO A 316 0.50 -13.23 -13.97
N GLY A 317 1.64 -12.73 -14.43
CA GLY A 317 2.40 -11.69 -13.74
C GLY A 317 2.89 -10.56 -14.64
N GLU A 318 2.77 -10.69 -15.96
CA GLU A 318 3.17 -9.64 -16.91
C GLU A 318 1.98 -8.96 -17.56
N ALA A 319 1.96 -7.63 -17.53
CA ALA A 319 0.88 -6.82 -18.07
C ALA A 319 -0.49 -7.18 -17.47
N VAL A 320 -0.55 -7.24 -16.14
CA VAL A 320 -1.74 -7.55 -15.36
C VAL A 320 -2.46 -6.27 -14.96
N ARG A 321 -3.76 -6.20 -15.28
CA ARG A 321 -4.61 -5.06 -14.91
C ARG A 321 -4.98 -5.12 -13.42
N ALA A 322 -4.57 -4.12 -12.64
CA ALA A 322 -4.82 -3.99 -11.20
C ALA A 322 -5.45 -2.61 -10.86
N THR A 323 -5.91 -2.46 -9.63
CA THR A 323 -6.43 -1.19 -9.12
C THR A 323 -5.30 -0.43 -8.46
N GLY A 324 -5.05 0.79 -8.93
CA GLY A 324 -4.10 1.69 -8.33
C GLY A 324 -4.73 2.68 -7.34
N ALA A 325 -3.97 3.70 -6.99
CA ALA A 325 -4.38 4.69 -6.00
C ALA A 325 -5.72 5.31 -6.42
N PHE A 326 -6.58 5.61 -5.46
CA PHE A 326 -7.86 6.28 -5.69
C PHE A 326 -8.81 5.56 -6.66
N GLY A 327 -8.69 4.24 -6.82
CA GLY A 327 -9.55 3.45 -7.73
C GLY A 327 -9.25 3.66 -9.22
N GLU A 328 -8.07 4.15 -9.55
CA GLU A 328 -7.57 4.15 -10.92
C GLU A 328 -7.26 2.72 -11.38
N THR A 329 -7.29 2.49 -12.69
CA THR A 329 -6.92 1.20 -13.26
C THR A 329 -5.54 1.31 -13.85
N MET A 330 -4.66 0.42 -13.41
CA MET A 330 -3.30 0.31 -13.90
C MET A 330 -3.01 -1.08 -14.48
N VAL A 331 -1.96 -1.21 -15.27
CA VAL A 331 -1.45 -2.49 -15.79
C VAL A 331 -0.01 -2.62 -15.31
N THR A 332 0.32 -3.62 -14.51
CA THR A 332 1.63 -3.77 -13.86
C THR A 332 2.23 -5.15 -14.13
N SER A 333 3.55 -5.26 -14.01
CA SER A 333 4.31 -6.49 -14.21
C SER A 333 5.20 -6.82 -13.02
N GLY A 334 5.23 -8.09 -12.64
CA GLY A 334 6.09 -8.62 -11.59
C GLY A 334 5.62 -9.98 -11.10
N THR A 335 6.52 -10.76 -10.50
CA THR A 335 6.12 -11.95 -9.73
C THR A 335 5.19 -11.58 -8.56
N SER A 336 5.29 -10.35 -8.05
CA SER A 336 4.31 -9.79 -7.11
C SER A 336 2.87 -9.79 -7.63
N MET A 337 2.65 -9.60 -8.94
CA MET A 337 1.33 -9.67 -9.58
C MET A 337 0.87 -11.11 -9.86
N ALA A 338 1.79 -12.07 -9.93
CA ALA A 338 1.48 -13.49 -10.07
C ALA A 338 0.95 -14.09 -8.76
N VAL A 339 1.57 -13.77 -7.62
CA VAL A 339 1.17 -14.23 -6.27
C VAL A 339 -0.34 -14.13 -5.99
N PRO A 340 -1.03 -12.98 -6.18
CA PRO A 340 -2.45 -12.87 -5.87
C PRO A 340 -3.33 -13.79 -6.72
N HIS A 341 -2.86 -14.26 -7.87
CA HIS A 341 -3.58 -15.27 -8.66
C HIS A 341 -3.61 -16.63 -7.98
N VAL A 342 -2.46 -17.05 -7.44
CA VAL A 342 -2.33 -18.30 -6.68
C VAL A 342 -3.10 -18.19 -5.36
N VAL A 343 -2.95 -17.07 -4.63
CA VAL A 343 -3.72 -16.80 -3.40
C VAL A 343 -5.23 -16.84 -3.66
N GLY A 344 -5.68 -16.19 -4.74
CA GLY A 344 -7.08 -16.19 -5.15
C GLY A 344 -7.61 -17.60 -5.44
N ALA A 345 -6.91 -18.36 -6.28
CA ALA A 345 -7.28 -19.74 -6.62
C ALA A 345 -7.27 -20.68 -5.39
N ALA A 346 -6.23 -20.60 -4.57
CA ALA A 346 -6.12 -21.33 -3.31
C ALA A 346 -7.30 -21.03 -2.40
N SER A 347 -7.65 -19.75 -2.23
CA SER A 347 -8.78 -19.35 -1.39
C SER A 347 -10.12 -19.88 -1.91
N LEU A 348 -10.35 -19.93 -3.23
CA LEU A 348 -11.59 -20.49 -3.78
C LEU A 348 -11.69 -22.00 -3.55
N LEU A 349 -10.59 -22.74 -3.68
CA LEU A 349 -10.55 -24.18 -3.42
C LEU A 349 -10.77 -24.46 -1.93
N TRP A 350 -10.11 -23.69 -1.06
CA TRP A 350 -10.19 -23.87 0.39
C TRP A 350 -11.54 -23.45 0.97
N GLN A 351 -12.23 -22.50 0.33
CA GLN A 351 -13.57 -22.08 0.72
C GLN A 351 -14.64 -23.17 0.53
N LYS A 352 -14.35 -24.23 -0.24
CA LYS A 352 -15.27 -25.37 -0.39
C LYS A 352 -15.39 -26.19 0.88
N ASP A 353 -14.29 -26.30 1.62
CA ASP A 353 -14.20 -26.97 2.91
C ASP A 353 -12.99 -26.41 3.67
N THR A 354 -13.26 -25.47 4.58
CA THR A 354 -12.22 -24.82 5.39
C THR A 354 -11.57 -25.74 6.43
N SER A 355 -12.03 -26.99 6.57
CA SER A 355 -11.39 -28.01 7.41
C SER A 355 -10.19 -28.69 6.75
N LYS A 356 -10.02 -28.55 5.43
CA LYS A 356 -8.85 -29.11 4.73
C LYS A 356 -7.54 -28.47 5.18
N SER A 357 -6.47 -29.27 5.15
CA SER A 357 -5.12 -28.83 5.51
C SER A 357 -4.54 -27.89 4.45
N LYS A 358 -3.57 -27.06 4.85
CA LYS A 358 -2.78 -26.26 3.90
C LYS A 358 -2.11 -27.13 2.82
N ASP A 359 -1.66 -28.32 3.20
CA ASP A 359 -0.89 -29.21 2.34
C ASP A 359 -1.79 -29.80 1.26
N PHE A 360 -3.02 -30.23 1.61
CA PHE A 360 -4.00 -30.66 0.61
C PHE A 360 -4.27 -29.58 -0.44
N ILE A 361 -4.42 -28.32 -0.02
CA ILE A 361 -4.68 -27.20 -0.94
C ILE A 361 -3.45 -26.90 -1.81
N LYS A 362 -2.24 -26.93 -1.23
CA LYS A 362 -0.97 -26.78 -1.95
C LYS A 362 -0.82 -27.87 -3.02
N ASP A 363 -0.91 -29.14 -2.61
CA ASP A 363 -0.72 -30.30 -3.48
C ASP A 363 -1.76 -30.32 -4.59
N LEU A 364 -3.03 -30.00 -4.29
CA LEU A 364 -4.07 -29.89 -5.31
C LEU A 364 -3.75 -28.79 -6.33
N LEU A 365 -3.23 -27.63 -5.91
CA LEU A 365 -2.86 -26.54 -6.82
C LEU A 365 -1.70 -26.95 -7.74
N GLU A 366 -0.67 -27.58 -7.19
CA GLU A 366 0.53 -28.02 -7.91
C GLU A 366 0.22 -29.15 -8.89
N GLU A 367 -0.44 -30.21 -8.45
CA GLU A 367 -0.75 -31.39 -9.26
C GLU A 367 -1.82 -31.13 -10.33
N SER A 368 -2.62 -30.07 -10.16
CA SER A 368 -3.61 -29.65 -11.16
C SER A 368 -3.09 -28.58 -12.12
N ALA A 369 -1.87 -28.09 -11.89
CA ALA A 369 -1.25 -27.09 -12.75
C ALA A 369 -1.07 -27.63 -14.17
N ARG A 370 -1.17 -26.73 -15.14
CA ARG A 370 -0.98 -27.03 -16.54
C ARG A 370 0.50 -27.01 -16.85
N ASN A 371 1.04 -28.15 -17.28
CA ASN A 371 2.41 -28.21 -17.76
C ASN A 371 2.57 -27.31 -19.01
N VAL A 372 3.43 -26.30 -18.91
CA VAL A 372 3.69 -25.29 -19.94
C VAL A 372 5.16 -25.20 -20.34
N GLY A 373 6.04 -26.03 -19.75
CA GLY A 373 7.48 -25.96 -20.02
C GLY A 373 8.33 -26.81 -19.07
N ASP A 374 9.60 -26.46 -18.95
CA ASP A 374 10.54 -27.12 -18.04
C ASP A 374 10.27 -26.76 -16.57
N LYS A 375 10.66 -27.64 -15.66
CA LYS A 375 10.42 -27.45 -14.22
C LYS A 375 11.22 -26.31 -13.61
N GLU A 376 12.40 -25.98 -14.12
CA GLU A 376 13.23 -24.91 -13.55
C GLU A 376 12.61 -23.52 -13.79
N SER A 377 11.94 -23.34 -14.93
CA SER A 377 11.30 -22.07 -15.29
C SER A 377 9.83 -21.99 -14.89
N TYR A 378 9.13 -23.13 -14.87
CA TYR A 378 7.67 -23.17 -14.70
C TYR A 378 7.17 -23.93 -13.48
N GLY A 379 8.05 -24.61 -12.73
CA GLY A 379 7.66 -25.51 -11.65
C GLY A 379 6.76 -26.64 -12.16
N ASN A 380 5.62 -26.84 -11.50
CA ASN A 380 4.56 -27.74 -11.94
C ASN A 380 3.69 -27.16 -13.06
N GLY A 381 3.85 -25.86 -13.36
CA GLY A 381 3.25 -25.19 -14.50
C GLY A 381 2.27 -24.07 -14.14
N LEU A 382 1.44 -23.68 -15.10
CA LEU A 382 0.46 -22.60 -14.96
C LEU A 382 -0.77 -23.08 -14.19
N ILE A 383 -1.09 -22.42 -13.08
CA ILE A 383 -2.28 -22.77 -12.27
C ILE A 383 -3.58 -22.79 -13.10
N ASP A 384 -4.48 -23.73 -12.79
CA ASP A 384 -5.75 -23.91 -13.50
C ASP A 384 -6.89 -24.22 -12.52
N TYR A 385 -7.60 -23.19 -12.10
CA TYR A 385 -8.65 -23.29 -11.09
C TYR A 385 -9.78 -24.25 -11.50
N GLU A 386 -10.25 -24.18 -12.75
CA GLU A 386 -11.35 -25.02 -13.22
C GLU A 386 -10.96 -26.50 -13.21
N TYR A 387 -9.71 -26.81 -13.54
CA TYR A 387 -9.22 -28.19 -13.49
C TYR A 387 -9.07 -28.66 -12.04
N ALA A 388 -8.42 -27.86 -11.18
CA ALA A 388 -8.31 -28.13 -9.74
C ALA A 388 -9.67 -28.41 -9.09
N GLU A 389 -10.66 -27.57 -9.37
CA GLU A 389 -12.02 -27.69 -8.82
C GLU A 389 -12.67 -29.02 -9.23
N LYS A 390 -12.47 -29.47 -10.47
CA LYS A 390 -13.00 -30.74 -10.98
C LYS A 390 -12.30 -31.96 -10.38
N GLN A 391 -11.02 -31.85 -10.04
CA GLN A 391 -10.25 -32.93 -9.44
C GLN A 391 -10.39 -33.00 -7.91
N TYR A 392 -10.96 -31.97 -7.27
CA TYR A 392 -11.03 -31.81 -5.82
C TYR A 392 -11.44 -33.09 -5.08
N THR A 393 -12.58 -33.70 -5.41
CA THR A 393 -13.07 -34.91 -4.71
C THR A 393 -12.17 -36.11 -4.91
N LYS A 394 -11.58 -36.28 -6.11
CA LYS A 394 -10.64 -37.37 -6.36
C LYS A 394 -9.36 -37.18 -5.55
N ALA A 395 -8.83 -35.96 -5.54
CA ALA A 395 -7.65 -35.61 -4.75
C ALA A 395 -7.91 -35.82 -3.25
N GLU A 396 -9.09 -35.42 -2.77
CA GLU A 396 -9.54 -35.62 -1.39
C GLU A 396 -9.54 -37.10 -1.00
N GLU A 397 -10.11 -37.97 -1.85
CA GLU A 397 -10.12 -39.42 -1.62
C GLU A 397 -8.70 -40.01 -1.52
N GLN A 398 -7.75 -39.56 -2.35
CA GLN A 398 -6.36 -40.00 -2.31
C GLN A 398 -5.66 -39.52 -1.04
N TYR A 399 -5.80 -38.23 -0.73
CA TYR A 399 -5.17 -37.59 0.41
C TYR A 399 -5.66 -38.18 1.75
N GLU A 400 -6.95 -38.44 1.90
CA GLU A 400 -7.54 -39.07 3.10
C GLU A 400 -7.08 -40.53 3.28
N GLN A 401 -6.64 -41.19 2.21
CA GLN A 401 -6.02 -42.52 2.26
C GLN A 401 -4.52 -42.48 2.58
N GLY A 402 -3.94 -41.29 2.78
CA GLY A 402 -2.51 -41.09 2.98
C GLY A 402 -1.69 -41.36 1.71
N GLN A 403 -2.31 -41.20 0.53
CA GLN A 403 -1.65 -41.33 -0.77
C GLN A 403 -1.31 -39.94 -1.30
N ASP A 404 -0.22 -39.86 -2.07
CA ASP A 404 0.09 -38.67 -2.85
C ASP A 404 -1.02 -38.41 -3.87
N ILE A 405 -1.32 -37.14 -4.12
CA ILE A 405 -2.32 -36.74 -5.11
C ILE A 405 -1.73 -37.00 -6.50
N GLU A 406 -2.32 -37.95 -7.22
CA GLU A 406 -1.92 -38.27 -8.60
C GLU A 406 -3.08 -37.95 -9.55
N LEU A 407 -2.94 -36.83 -10.26
CA LEU A 407 -3.91 -36.36 -11.24
C LEU A 407 -3.46 -36.70 -12.66
N LYS A 408 -4.42 -36.73 -13.59
CA LYS A 408 -4.05 -36.81 -15.01
C LYS A 408 -3.46 -35.48 -15.41
N ASP A 409 -2.42 -35.50 -16.25
CA ASP A 409 -1.84 -34.29 -16.80
C ASP A 409 -2.91 -33.35 -17.39
N ASN A 410 -2.87 -32.09 -16.96
CA ASN A 410 -3.70 -31.07 -17.56
C ASN A 410 -3.13 -30.67 -18.92
N THR A 411 -3.61 -31.30 -19.99
CA THR A 411 -3.16 -31.04 -21.37
C THR A 411 -4.03 -30.01 -22.12
N LYS A 412 -4.80 -29.17 -21.39
CA LYS A 412 -5.71 -28.21 -22.02
C LYS A 412 -4.92 -27.20 -22.85
N THR A 413 -5.35 -26.95 -24.09
CA THR A 413 -4.63 -26.07 -25.02
C THR A 413 -4.48 -24.67 -24.43
N ILE A 414 -3.25 -24.15 -24.42
CA ILE A 414 -2.95 -22.76 -24.05
C ILE A 414 -3.58 -21.84 -25.09
N LYS A 415 -4.39 -20.90 -24.63
CA LYS A 415 -4.90 -19.81 -25.47
C LYS A 415 -3.97 -18.63 -25.31
N THR A 416 -3.46 -18.12 -26.43
CA THR A 416 -2.87 -16.79 -26.45
C THR A 416 -3.99 -15.77 -26.35
N TYR A 417 -3.90 -14.91 -25.35
CA TYR A 417 -4.82 -13.79 -25.23
C TYR A 417 -4.26 -12.58 -25.95
N ASN A 418 -5.13 -11.85 -26.64
CA ASN A 418 -4.79 -10.52 -27.11
C ASN A 418 -4.77 -9.60 -25.88
N ASN A 419 -3.61 -9.57 -25.24
CA ASN A 419 -3.21 -8.47 -24.38
C ASN A 419 -2.51 -7.38 -25.19
N SER A 420 -2.66 -7.34 -26.54
CA SER A 420 -2.14 -6.34 -27.49
C SER A 420 -2.73 -4.98 -27.17
N SER A 421 -2.25 -4.50 -26.05
CA SER A 421 -1.96 -3.14 -25.85
C SER A 421 -0.89 -2.71 -26.87
N ASP A 422 -1.36 -2.20 -28.00
CA ASP A 422 -0.91 -0.87 -28.44
C ASP A 422 -1.38 0.21 -27.41
N GLU A 423 -1.98 -0.16 -26.27
CA GLU A 423 -1.90 0.61 -25.02
C GLU A 423 -0.40 0.80 -24.71
N ASN A 424 0.08 2.01 -25.01
CA ASN A 424 1.45 2.45 -24.74
C ASN A 424 2.02 1.76 -23.49
N LYS A 425 3.13 1.03 -23.68
CA LYS A 425 4.03 0.61 -22.60
C LYS A 425 4.49 1.87 -21.88
N VAL A 426 3.78 2.25 -20.83
CA VAL A 426 4.22 3.23 -19.86
C VAL A 426 4.83 2.45 -18.72
N SER A 427 6.15 2.50 -18.62
CA SER A 427 6.81 2.03 -17.41
C SER A 427 6.29 2.81 -16.21
N GLY A 428 6.33 2.15 -15.07
CA GLY A 428 5.76 2.66 -13.85
C GLY A 428 6.42 1.98 -12.68
N THR A 429 7.73 1.92 -12.73
CA THR A 429 8.52 2.48 -11.65
C THR A 429 9.59 3.30 -12.36
N TRP A 430 10.14 4.37 -11.80
CA TRP A 430 11.26 5.02 -12.48
C TRP A 430 12.37 5.36 -11.52
N SER A 431 13.53 4.73 -11.74
CA SER A 431 14.82 5.25 -11.30
C SER A 431 14.98 6.73 -11.64
N ALA A 432 15.65 7.49 -10.76
CA ALA A 432 15.70 8.97 -10.75
C ALA A 432 16.16 9.64 -12.07
N LYS A 433 16.80 8.91 -12.98
CA LYS A 433 17.32 9.41 -14.25
C LYS A 433 16.28 9.38 -15.37
N GLY A 434 15.41 8.37 -15.41
CA GLY A 434 14.30 8.29 -16.37
C GLY A 434 13.20 9.32 -16.10
N HIS A 435 13.13 9.82 -14.85
CA HIS A 435 12.25 10.91 -14.42
C HIS A 435 12.42 12.20 -15.23
N GLN A 436 13.58 12.52 -15.80
CA GLN A 436 13.77 13.82 -16.47
C GLN A 436 13.32 13.87 -17.94
N GLU A 437 13.26 12.74 -18.64
CA GLU A 437 13.03 12.73 -20.10
C GLU A 437 11.55 12.66 -20.50
N TYR A 438 10.65 12.13 -19.65
CA TYR A 438 9.22 11.91 -19.97
C TYR A 438 8.21 12.84 -19.27
N LEU A 439 8.67 13.79 -18.44
CA LEU A 439 7.83 14.80 -17.76
C LEU A 439 7.17 15.82 -18.70
N THR A 440 7.22 15.62 -20.02
CA THR A 440 6.73 16.58 -21.02
C THR A 440 5.29 16.30 -21.50
N GLU A 441 4.63 15.18 -21.14
CA GLU A 441 3.19 14.98 -21.42
C GLU A 441 2.34 14.47 -20.23
N ASN A 442 2.13 15.37 -19.27
CA ASN A 442 0.87 15.79 -18.62
C ASN A 442 -0.06 14.81 -17.85
N ASN A 443 0.06 14.92 -16.50
CA ASN A 443 -1.01 15.27 -15.53
C ASN A 443 -1.49 14.22 -14.50
N VAL A 444 -0.60 13.52 -13.75
CA VAL A 444 -0.66 13.37 -12.26
C VAL A 444 0.71 12.99 -11.70
N ASN A 445 1.24 13.76 -10.73
CA ASN A 445 2.36 13.31 -9.89
C ASN A 445 1.80 12.80 -8.54
N ILE A 446 1.58 11.49 -8.44
CA ILE A 446 0.94 10.84 -7.30
C ILE A 446 1.75 10.96 -6.00
N PRO A 447 3.09 10.76 -5.99
CA PRO A 447 3.89 10.93 -4.76
C PRO A 447 3.77 12.32 -4.14
N ALA A 448 3.89 13.37 -4.96
CA ALA A 448 3.75 14.73 -4.44
C ALA A 448 2.33 15.01 -3.92
N MET A 449 1.29 14.43 -4.53
CA MET A 449 -0.08 14.53 -4.04
C MET A 449 -0.26 13.83 -2.70
N LYS A 450 0.28 12.61 -2.54
CA LYS A 450 0.25 11.89 -1.26
C LYS A 450 1.02 12.63 -0.16
N ASP A 451 2.21 13.15 -0.47
CA ASP A 451 2.98 14.02 0.43
C ASP A 451 2.18 15.23 0.88
N GLY A 452 1.39 15.80 -0.04
CA GLY A 452 0.50 16.91 0.25
C GLY A 452 -0.68 16.53 1.12
N ALA A 453 -1.26 15.33 0.94
CA ALA A 453 -2.39 14.85 1.72
C ALA A 453 -2.02 14.65 3.20
N VAL A 454 -0.83 14.08 3.48
CA VAL A 454 -0.38 13.87 4.86
C VAL A 454 0.25 15.11 5.50
N TYR A 455 0.59 16.13 4.70
CA TYR A 455 1.31 17.31 5.21
C TYR A 455 0.60 18.07 6.34
N PRO A 456 -0.72 18.32 6.30
CA PRO A 456 -1.40 19.08 7.36
C PRO A 456 -1.21 18.49 8.77
N ASP A 457 -1.13 17.17 8.88
CA ASP A 457 -0.99 16.48 10.17
C ASP A 457 0.45 16.48 10.71
N LYS A 458 1.46 16.76 9.87
CA LYS A 458 2.86 16.79 10.32
C LYS A 458 3.12 17.96 11.27
N ASP A 459 3.86 17.71 12.35
CA ASP A 459 4.28 18.75 13.31
C ASP A 459 4.97 19.95 12.62
N ASP A 460 5.78 19.65 11.61
CA ASP A 460 6.57 20.65 10.89
C ASP A 460 5.76 21.43 9.83
N SER A 461 4.47 21.12 9.66
CA SER A 461 3.52 21.84 8.81
C SER A 461 3.12 23.19 9.40
N GLY A 462 3.14 23.28 10.74
CA GLY A 462 2.67 24.42 11.51
C GLY A 462 1.14 24.58 11.50
N VAL A 463 0.42 23.60 10.97
CA VAL A 463 -1.05 23.56 10.97
C VAL A 463 -1.66 22.25 11.51
N PRO A 464 -1.01 21.43 12.37
CA PRO A 464 -1.65 20.25 12.91
C PRO A 464 -2.83 20.61 13.82
N GLY A 465 -3.78 19.68 13.96
CA GLY A 465 -4.87 19.78 14.93
C GLY A 465 -6.13 20.45 14.38
N MET A 466 -7.17 19.63 14.17
CA MET A 466 -8.45 20.03 13.56
C MET A 466 -9.17 21.20 14.23
N THR A 467 -9.09 21.36 15.56
CA THR A 467 -9.81 22.43 16.27
C THR A 467 -9.10 23.77 16.19
N GLU A 468 -7.78 23.76 15.98
CA GLU A 468 -6.97 24.96 15.84
C GLU A 468 -6.83 25.37 14.37
N ASN A 469 -6.77 24.40 13.46
CA ASN A 469 -6.53 24.58 12.03
C ASN A 469 -7.63 23.95 11.14
N PRO A 470 -8.92 24.21 11.40
CA PRO A 470 -10.04 23.54 10.73
C PRO A 470 -10.08 23.70 9.21
N ASP A 471 -9.41 24.72 8.65
CA ASP A 471 -9.33 24.98 7.21
C ASP A 471 -8.68 23.86 6.40
N PHE A 472 -7.84 23.08 7.07
CA PHE A 472 -7.10 21.96 6.47
C PHE A 472 -7.72 20.60 6.85
N HIS A 473 -8.51 20.54 7.93
CA HIS A 473 -9.06 19.30 8.51
C HIS A 473 -10.59 19.21 8.43
N GLY A 474 -11.21 19.91 7.47
CA GLY A 474 -12.63 19.75 7.16
C GLY A 474 -13.62 20.05 8.29
N LEU A 475 -13.19 20.71 9.37
CA LEU A 475 -14.04 21.03 10.52
C LEU A 475 -14.75 22.37 10.32
N TYR A 476 -16.04 22.44 10.62
CA TYR A 476 -16.86 23.65 10.41
C TYR A 476 -16.59 24.81 11.39
N GLU A 477 -15.80 24.59 12.45
CA GLU A 477 -15.59 25.55 13.53
C GLU A 477 -14.20 25.40 14.15
N ARG A 478 -13.49 26.52 14.30
CA ARG A 478 -12.28 26.63 15.10
C ARG A 478 -12.66 26.81 16.57
N ARG A 479 -12.12 26.00 17.46
CA ARG A 479 -12.41 26.04 18.90
C ARG A 479 -11.27 26.72 19.65
N HIS A 480 -11.26 28.04 19.56
CA HIS A 480 -10.35 28.95 20.29
C HIS A 480 -11.18 29.97 21.09
N SER A 481 -10.57 30.85 21.89
CA SER A 481 -11.31 31.90 22.60
C SER A 481 -12.20 32.70 21.63
N GLY A 482 -13.52 32.49 21.69
CA GLY A 482 -14.51 33.14 20.85
C GLY A 482 -15.19 32.28 19.77
N ASN A 483 -14.71 31.07 19.49
CA ASN A 483 -15.15 30.16 18.41
C ASN A 483 -15.29 30.81 17.01
N GLU A 484 -14.62 30.28 16.00
CA GLU A 484 -14.68 30.83 14.64
C GLU A 484 -15.39 29.89 13.68
N GLU A 485 -16.37 30.37 12.92
CA GLU A 485 -16.96 29.60 11.82
C GLU A 485 -15.98 29.47 10.64
N VAL A 486 -15.74 28.24 10.17
CA VAL A 486 -14.85 27.93 9.05
C VAL A 486 -15.62 27.23 7.95
N ASN A 487 -15.56 27.81 6.74
CA ASN A 487 -16.16 27.24 5.54
C ASN A 487 -15.13 26.35 4.83
N TYR A 488 -15.13 25.05 5.18
CA TYR A 488 -14.19 24.07 4.62
C TYR A 488 -14.32 23.89 3.10
N LEU A 489 -15.50 24.13 2.49
CA LEU A 489 -15.67 24.11 1.02
C LEU A 489 -14.93 25.28 0.36
N ALA A 490 -14.98 26.45 0.97
CA ALA A 490 -14.24 27.61 0.50
C ALA A 490 -12.73 27.43 0.67
N SER A 491 -12.28 26.87 1.80
CA SER A 491 -10.87 26.53 2.04
C SER A 491 -10.35 25.53 1.02
N TYR A 492 -11.08 24.43 0.78
CA TYR A 492 -10.81 23.46 -0.28
C TYR A 492 -10.69 24.16 -1.65
N ARG A 493 -11.68 24.96 -2.04
CA ARG A 493 -11.68 25.69 -3.31
C ARG A 493 -10.47 26.61 -3.46
N PHE A 494 -10.08 27.29 -2.38
CA PHE A 494 -8.92 28.17 -2.38
C PHE A 494 -7.64 27.37 -2.65
N MET A 495 -7.46 26.22 -2.00
CA MET A 495 -6.32 25.34 -2.21
C MET A 495 -6.28 24.77 -3.63
N ILE A 496 -7.41 24.35 -4.18
CA ILE A 496 -7.53 23.93 -5.58
C ILE A 496 -7.06 25.03 -6.54
N LYS A 497 -7.51 26.29 -6.34
CA LYS A 497 -7.04 27.41 -7.16
C LYS A 497 -5.55 27.67 -6.99
N ILE A 498 -5.03 27.60 -5.75
CA ILE A 498 -3.59 27.75 -5.50
C ILE A 498 -2.80 26.68 -6.24
N GLY A 499 -3.20 25.42 -6.14
CA GLY A 499 -2.57 24.31 -6.85
C GLY A 499 -2.57 24.54 -8.35
N ASN A 500 -3.70 24.96 -8.93
CA ASN A 500 -3.80 25.29 -10.34
C ASN A 500 -2.85 26.43 -10.75
N GLU A 501 -2.69 27.48 -9.94
CA GLU A 501 -1.74 28.56 -10.22
C GLU A 501 -0.28 28.09 -10.08
N TYR A 502 0.04 27.20 -9.14
CA TYR A 502 1.35 26.54 -9.10
C TYR A 502 1.63 25.73 -10.36
N GLY A 503 0.64 25.00 -10.88
CA GLY A 503 0.76 24.28 -12.14
C GLY A 503 1.10 25.19 -13.33
N LYS A 504 0.66 26.45 -13.28
CA LYS A 504 0.96 27.49 -14.28
C LYS A 504 2.30 28.21 -14.02
N GLY A 505 3.09 27.75 -13.05
CA GLY A 505 4.36 28.39 -12.66
C GLY A 505 4.21 29.68 -11.86
N LYS A 506 2.99 29.97 -11.38
CA LYS A 506 2.76 31.04 -10.42
C LYS A 506 2.83 30.50 -8.99
N THR A 507 2.43 31.31 -8.03
CA THR A 507 2.45 30.91 -6.62
C THR A 507 1.12 31.21 -5.95
N TYR A 508 0.95 30.73 -4.71
CA TYR A 508 -0.24 31.00 -3.89
C TYR A 508 -0.61 32.49 -3.79
N THR A 509 0.34 33.40 -4.01
CA THR A 509 0.08 34.84 -3.97
C THR A 509 -0.81 35.34 -5.11
N SER A 510 -0.97 34.55 -6.18
CA SER A 510 -1.73 34.88 -7.38
C SER A 510 -3.23 34.60 -7.25
N VAL A 511 -3.68 33.97 -6.17
CA VAL A 511 -5.10 33.71 -5.93
C VAL A 511 -5.62 34.72 -4.89
N SER A 512 -6.61 35.51 -5.27
CA SER A 512 -7.23 36.49 -4.37
C SER A 512 -8.34 35.85 -3.54
N LYS A 513 -8.55 36.34 -2.32
CA LYS A 513 -9.73 36.00 -1.51
C LYS A 513 -11.03 36.32 -2.27
N ALA A 514 -11.05 37.43 -3.03
CA ALA A 514 -12.24 37.86 -3.77
C ALA A 514 -12.73 36.82 -4.79
N ASP A 515 -11.83 35.93 -5.26
CA ASP A 515 -12.15 34.85 -6.19
C ASP A 515 -12.74 33.62 -5.50
N ILE A 516 -12.77 33.60 -4.16
CA ILE A 516 -13.30 32.53 -3.32
C ILE A 516 -14.42 33.05 -2.40
N PRO A 517 -15.65 33.13 -2.92
CA PRO A 517 -16.83 33.41 -2.12
C PRO A 517 -16.94 32.44 -0.93
N GLY A 518 -17.33 32.94 0.24
CA GLY A 518 -17.45 32.14 1.47
C GLY A 518 -16.15 31.93 2.26
N LEU A 519 -14.97 32.31 1.74
CA LEU A 519 -13.71 32.23 2.48
C LEU A 519 -13.59 33.38 3.49
N THR A 520 -13.30 33.09 4.77
CA THR A 520 -13.09 34.14 5.78
C THR A 520 -11.71 34.78 5.66
N ASP A 521 -11.52 35.99 6.21
CA ASP A 521 -10.18 36.64 6.23
C ASP A 521 -9.15 35.83 7.01
N THR A 522 -9.58 35.19 8.09
CA THR A 522 -8.71 34.34 8.91
C THR A 522 -8.33 33.06 8.16
N SER A 523 -9.30 32.40 7.52
CA SER A 523 -9.07 31.19 6.70
C SER A 523 -8.09 31.49 5.57
N TYR A 524 -8.31 32.61 4.87
CA TYR A 524 -7.41 33.11 3.83
C TYR A 524 -6.00 33.35 4.38
N SER A 525 -5.89 34.02 5.53
CA SER A 525 -4.59 34.34 6.14
C SER A 525 -3.84 33.08 6.60
N ARG A 526 -4.53 32.10 7.22
CA ARG A 526 -3.94 30.83 7.67
C ARG A 526 -3.43 29.98 6.51
N ILE A 527 -4.26 29.77 5.48
CA ILE A 527 -3.85 29.03 4.28
C ILE A 527 -2.64 29.69 3.62
N ARG A 528 -2.63 31.02 3.52
CA ARG A 528 -1.48 31.75 2.98
C ARG A 528 -0.23 31.64 3.86
N SER A 529 -0.38 31.56 5.18
CA SER A 529 0.74 31.42 6.11
C SER A 529 1.37 30.03 6.02
N MET A 530 0.54 28.99 5.95
CA MET A 530 1.01 27.62 5.67
C MET A 530 1.73 27.57 4.32
N MET A 531 1.15 28.15 3.26
CA MET A 531 1.78 28.17 1.93
C MET A 531 3.11 28.93 1.94
N ALA A 532 3.21 30.04 2.69
CA ALA A 532 4.44 30.81 2.83
C ALA A 532 5.53 30.03 3.57
N ASN A 533 5.17 29.21 4.55
CA ASN A 533 6.10 28.35 5.26
C ASN A 533 6.51 27.15 4.40
N LEU A 534 5.56 26.51 3.73
CA LEU A 534 5.79 25.42 2.79
C LEU A 534 6.76 25.84 1.67
N GLN A 535 6.62 27.06 1.12
CA GLN A 535 7.56 27.60 0.13
C GLN A 535 9.03 27.68 0.60
N LYS A 536 9.26 27.79 1.91
CA LYS A 536 10.61 27.82 2.48
C LYS A 536 11.20 26.44 2.66
N LYS A 537 10.38 25.38 2.65
CA LYS A 537 10.83 24.00 2.80
C LYS A 537 11.65 23.59 1.58
N SER A 538 12.79 22.96 1.84
CA SER A 538 13.74 22.56 0.79
C SER A 538 13.10 21.62 -0.24
N PHE A 539 12.32 20.63 0.22
CA PHE A 539 11.64 19.68 -0.67
C PHE A 539 10.66 20.39 -1.61
N PHE A 540 9.77 21.23 -1.08
CA PHE A 540 8.76 21.90 -1.87
C PHE A 540 9.36 22.96 -2.79
N LYS A 541 10.43 23.64 -2.38
CA LYS A 541 11.17 24.57 -3.26
C LYS A 541 11.66 23.87 -4.52
N ASN A 542 12.20 22.66 -4.35
CA ASN A 542 12.80 21.84 -5.40
C ASN A 542 11.77 21.12 -6.28
N TYR A 543 10.50 21.06 -5.87
CA TYR A 543 9.44 20.50 -6.70
C TYR A 543 9.22 21.29 -7.99
N SER A 544 8.93 20.55 -9.07
CA SER A 544 8.40 21.10 -10.31
C SER A 544 7.05 21.78 -10.06
N ASN A 545 6.59 22.59 -11.02
CA ASN A 545 5.28 23.22 -10.97
C ASN A 545 4.14 22.18 -10.91
N ALA A 546 4.29 21.07 -11.63
CA ALA A 546 3.36 19.95 -11.61
C ALA A 546 3.30 19.27 -10.24
N ASN A 547 4.45 19.11 -9.58
CA ASN A 547 4.53 18.51 -8.24
C ASN A 547 4.01 19.46 -7.17
N LYS A 548 4.27 20.77 -7.30
CA LYS A 548 3.66 21.79 -6.43
C LYS A 548 2.14 21.82 -6.57
N LYS A 549 1.62 21.72 -7.81
CA LYS A 549 0.17 21.55 -8.05
C LYS A 549 -0.34 20.29 -7.36
N ALA A 550 0.30 19.15 -7.60
CA ALA A 550 -0.12 17.86 -7.04
C ALA A 550 -0.14 17.89 -5.51
N PHE A 551 0.91 18.41 -4.88
CA PHE A 551 1.00 18.57 -3.44
C PHE A 551 -0.12 19.43 -2.88
N VAL A 552 -0.38 20.62 -3.44
CA VAL A 552 -1.47 21.46 -2.95
C VAL A 552 -2.84 20.82 -3.18
N PHE A 553 -3.01 20.05 -4.25
CA PHE A 553 -4.21 19.25 -4.45
C PHE A 553 -4.33 18.11 -3.43
N GLY A 554 -3.23 17.53 -2.97
CA GLY A 554 -3.18 16.61 -1.84
C GLY A 554 -3.67 17.26 -0.55
N VAL A 555 -3.17 18.46 -0.23
CA VAL A 555 -3.65 19.24 0.94
C VAL A 555 -5.16 19.51 0.83
N ALA A 556 -5.64 19.85 -0.37
CA ALA A 556 -7.07 20.05 -0.60
C ALA A 556 -7.85 18.74 -0.42
N MET A 557 -7.32 17.62 -0.93
CA MET A 557 -7.91 16.30 -0.80
C MET A 557 -8.08 15.93 0.67
N HIS A 558 -7.06 16.12 1.51
CA HIS A 558 -7.11 15.97 2.97
C HIS A 558 -8.30 16.70 3.59
N THR A 559 -8.45 17.98 3.28
CA THR A 559 -9.58 18.79 3.79
C THR A 559 -10.94 18.24 3.36
N SER A 560 -11.03 17.75 2.12
CA SER A 560 -12.27 17.20 1.58
C SER A 560 -12.66 15.88 2.23
N THR A 561 -11.69 15.02 2.52
CA THR A 561 -11.91 13.71 3.16
C THR A 561 -12.19 13.87 4.65
N ASP A 562 -11.44 14.72 5.34
CA ASP A 562 -11.60 15.01 6.78
C ASP A 562 -12.95 15.63 7.11
N THR A 563 -13.58 16.31 6.14
CA THR A 563 -14.94 16.85 6.32
C THR A 563 -15.92 15.75 6.73
N PHE A 564 -15.80 14.56 6.15
CA PHE A 564 -16.68 13.43 6.45
C PHE A 564 -16.30 12.69 7.73
N ALA A 565 -15.13 12.98 8.31
CA ALA A 565 -14.73 12.51 9.64
C ALA A 565 -15.11 13.49 10.75
N HIS A 566 -14.96 14.80 10.53
CA HIS A 566 -14.94 15.81 11.59
C HIS A 566 -16.12 16.78 11.58
N SER A 567 -16.78 16.95 10.44
CA SER A 567 -18.04 17.69 10.36
C SER A 567 -19.27 16.77 10.40
N THR A 568 -19.07 15.46 10.60
CA THR A 568 -20.14 14.46 10.61
C THR A 568 -20.74 14.25 12.00
N TYR A 569 -22.07 14.14 12.01
CA TYR A 569 -22.91 13.77 13.14
C TYR A 569 -23.62 12.46 12.83
N ARG A 570 -23.81 11.64 13.85
CA ARG A 570 -24.62 10.41 13.78
C ARG A 570 -25.93 10.55 14.53
N TYR A 571 -26.97 9.85 14.07
CA TYR A 571 -28.23 9.74 14.79
C TYR A 571 -28.19 8.52 15.72
N TYR A 572 -28.43 8.72 17.01
CA TYR A 572 -28.46 7.65 18.00
C TYR A 572 -29.43 7.98 19.12
N ASN A 573 -30.25 7.02 19.57
CA ASN A 573 -31.23 7.19 20.65
C ASN A 573 -32.05 8.50 20.59
N GLY A 574 -32.56 8.84 19.40
CA GLY A 574 -33.40 10.03 19.23
C GLY A 574 -32.65 11.35 19.04
N THR A 575 -31.32 11.37 19.17
CA THR A 575 -30.49 12.58 19.21
C THR A 575 -29.32 12.51 18.23
N TRP A 576 -28.89 13.66 17.73
CA TRP A 576 -27.70 13.80 16.86
C TRP A 576 -26.45 14.07 17.69
N TYR A 577 -25.39 13.30 17.46
CA TYR A 577 -24.11 13.44 18.16
C TYR A 577 -22.96 13.59 17.18
N SER A 578 -22.03 14.50 17.47
CA SER A 578 -20.80 14.67 16.69
C SER A 578 -19.99 13.37 16.74
N ILE A 579 -19.28 13.02 15.69
CA ILE A 579 -18.22 12.01 15.72
C ILE A 579 -16.94 12.68 16.22
N THR A 580 -16.16 12.04 17.10
CA THR A 580 -14.92 12.61 17.68
C THR A 580 -13.85 11.55 18.00
N HIS A 581 -12.61 12.00 18.26
CA HIS A 581 -11.53 11.12 18.73
C HIS A 581 -11.55 10.86 20.24
N ALA A 582 -12.24 11.68 21.02
CA ALA A 582 -12.36 11.52 22.47
C ALA A 582 -13.67 10.82 22.89
N ILE A 583 -13.66 10.18 24.06
CA ILE A 583 -14.88 9.70 24.72
C ILE A 583 -15.62 10.89 25.35
N ASN A 584 -16.92 11.01 25.12
CA ASN A 584 -17.76 12.01 25.78
C ASN A 584 -19.14 11.44 26.12
N GLU A 585 -19.27 10.96 27.34
CA GLU A 585 -20.51 10.36 27.86
C GLU A 585 -21.70 11.34 27.81
N LYS A 586 -21.44 12.65 28.02
CA LYS A 586 -22.48 13.69 27.93
C LYS A 586 -23.04 13.88 26.52
N LYS A 587 -22.26 13.49 25.51
CA LYS A 587 -22.68 13.45 24.10
C LYS A 587 -23.00 12.02 23.65
N GLY A 588 -23.32 11.10 24.56
CA GLY A 588 -23.69 9.72 24.20
C GLY A 588 -22.59 8.95 23.47
N GLN A 589 -21.33 9.38 23.59
CA GLN A 589 -20.16 8.71 23.02
C GLN A 589 -19.53 7.82 24.09
N TYR A 590 -19.39 6.54 23.77
CA TYR A 590 -18.90 5.53 24.71
C TYR A 590 -17.61 4.85 24.22
N LYS A 591 -17.10 5.25 23.05
CA LYS A 591 -15.88 4.70 22.45
C LYS A 591 -14.94 5.84 22.04
N LYS A 592 -13.63 5.59 22.18
CA LYS A 592 -12.56 6.49 21.72
C LYS A 592 -12.38 6.30 20.21
N ASN A 593 -11.90 7.33 19.50
CA ASN A 593 -11.55 7.27 18.08
C ASN A 593 -12.71 6.83 17.17
N GLU A 594 -13.93 7.29 17.47
CA GLU A 594 -15.08 7.06 16.59
C GLU A 594 -14.85 7.63 15.18
N ALA A 595 -14.07 8.73 15.08
CA ALA A 595 -13.69 9.37 13.83
C ALA A 595 -12.69 8.57 12.96
N ASP A 596 -11.90 7.67 13.56
CA ASP A 596 -10.90 6.87 12.83
C ASP A 596 -11.41 5.45 12.54
N ASN A 597 -12.49 5.04 13.20
CA ASN A 597 -13.03 3.71 13.05
C ASN A 597 -13.88 3.60 11.75
N SER A 598 -13.33 2.92 10.74
CA SER A 598 -13.98 2.63 9.44
C SER A 598 -15.33 1.91 9.54
N LYS A 599 -15.53 1.16 10.62
CA LYS A 599 -16.77 0.42 10.87
C LYS A 599 -17.80 1.26 11.61
N PHE A 600 -17.42 2.46 12.09
CA PHE A 600 -18.29 3.37 12.80
C PHE A 600 -18.88 4.42 11.85
N VAL A 601 -20.13 4.20 11.45
CA VAL A 601 -20.81 4.93 10.36
C VAL A 601 -20.06 4.74 9.03
N PRO A 602 -20.04 3.52 8.47
CA PRO A 602 -19.20 3.18 7.31
C PRO A 602 -19.47 4.06 6.08
N GLU A 603 -20.71 4.53 5.89
CA GLU A 603 -21.11 5.36 4.76
C GLU A 603 -20.38 6.71 4.69
N ARG A 604 -19.82 7.19 5.81
CA ARG A 604 -19.00 8.41 5.81
C ARG A 604 -17.67 8.21 5.09
N PHE A 605 -17.11 7.00 5.13
CA PHE A 605 -15.86 6.66 4.45
C PHE A 605 -16.09 6.50 2.96
N ASP A 606 -17.22 5.91 2.55
CA ASP A 606 -17.62 5.86 1.15
C ASP A 606 -17.77 7.27 0.55
N MET A 607 -18.23 8.22 1.38
CA MET A 607 -18.36 9.61 0.96
C MET A 607 -17.03 10.34 0.89
N ALA A 608 -16.14 10.13 1.87
CA ALA A 608 -14.78 10.65 1.83
C ALA A 608 -14.05 10.14 0.57
N TYR A 609 -14.10 8.83 0.30
CA TYR A 609 -13.51 8.20 -0.87
C TYR A 609 -14.01 8.81 -2.19
N ARG A 610 -15.32 9.07 -2.28
CA ARG A 610 -15.90 9.73 -3.48
C ARG A 610 -15.42 11.16 -3.62
N ALA A 611 -15.24 11.89 -2.52
CA ALA A 611 -14.76 13.26 -2.54
C ALA A 611 -13.30 13.37 -3.00
N GLU A 612 -12.48 12.46 -2.53
CA GLU A 612 -11.12 12.23 -3.01
C GLU A 612 -11.08 11.93 -4.51
N ARG A 613 -11.83 10.92 -4.97
CA ARG A 613 -11.87 10.55 -6.39
C ARG A 613 -12.24 11.73 -7.29
N ASN A 614 -13.19 12.54 -6.85
CA ASN A 614 -13.60 13.73 -7.57
C ASN A 614 -12.53 14.82 -7.59
N THR A 615 -11.80 15.00 -6.48
CA THR A 615 -10.64 15.90 -6.38
C THR A 615 -9.57 15.50 -7.40
N LEU A 616 -9.33 14.20 -7.56
CA LEU A 616 -8.41 13.67 -8.57
C LEU A 616 -8.91 13.93 -10.00
N TYR A 617 -10.18 13.69 -10.30
CA TYR A 617 -10.76 14.03 -11.60
C TYR A 617 -10.60 15.52 -11.92
N ARG A 618 -10.73 16.40 -10.91
CA ARG A 618 -10.45 17.81 -11.09
C ARG A 618 -8.98 18.09 -11.39
N TYR A 619 -8.07 17.46 -10.65
CA TYR A 619 -6.63 17.61 -10.88
C TYR A 619 -6.27 17.30 -12.35
N GLN A 620 -6.86 16.23 -12.88
CA GLN A 620 -6.70 15.75 -14.26
C GLN A 620 -7.40 16.63 -15.32
N GLY A 621 -8.08 17.70 -14.92
CA GLY A 621 -8.80 18.59 -15.83
C GLY A 621 -10.14 18.01 -16.33
N LYS A 622 -10.61 16.91 -15.75
CA LYS A 622 -11.88 16.25 -16.12
C LYS A 622 -13.10 16.92 -15.48
N ARG A 623 -12.92 17.99 -14.69
CA ARG A 623 -14.02 18.78 -14.07
C ARG A 623 -13.77 20.28 -14.22
N SER A 624 -14.82 21.06 -14.46
CA SER A 624 -14.76 22.52 -14.57
C SER A 624 -14.64 23.22 -13.21
N ASP A 625 -14.04 24.41 -13.15
CA ASP A 625 -13.81 25.19 -11.91
C ASP A 625 -15.10 25.64 -11.18
N VAL A 626 -16.25 25.63 -11.86
CA VAL A 626 -17.57 25.89 -11.25
C VAL A 626 -18.04 24.69 -10.41
N ALA A 627 -17.50 23.50 -10.66
CA ALA A 627 -17.93 22.24 -10.07
C ALA A 627 -17.18 21.85 -8.78
N VAL A 628 -16.41 22.74 -8.13
CA VAL A 628 -15.58 22.39 -6.96
C VAL A 628 -16.40 21.78 -5.81
N CYS A 629 -17.64 22.23 -5.62
CA CYS A 629 -18.56 21.60 -4.65
C CYS A 629 -19.11 20.25 -5.09
N HIS A 630 -19.12 19.95 -6.38
CA HIS A 630 -19.48 18.62 -6.86
C HIS A 630 -18.44 17.59 -6.42
N ASP A 631 -17.27 18.03 -5.94
CA ASP A 631 -16.29 17.09 -5.39
C ASP A 631 -16.83 16.45 -4.12
N PHE A 632 -17.59 17.18 -3.30
CA PHE A 632 -18.26 16.64 -2.10
C PHE A 632 -19.59 15.93 -2.41
N HIS A 633 -19.88 15.66 -3.69
CA HIS A 633 -21.10 15.02 -4.16
C HIS A 633 -20.79 13.73 -4.93
N ALA A 634 -21.60 12.68 -4.73
CA ALA A 634 -21.50 11.46 -5.51
C ALA A 634 -22.14 11.64 -6.88
N ALA A 635 -21.34 11.84 -7.92
CA ALA A 635 -21.85 11.92 -9.28
C ALA A 635 -21.82 10.55 -9.99
N ASN A 636 -22.94 10.21 -10.64
CA ASN A 636 -23.12 9.32 -11.82
C ASN A 636 -23.98 8.04 -11.71
N ASP A 637 -24.84 7.88 -10.71
CA ASP A 637 -25.95 6.89 -10.80
C ASP A 637 -27.26 7.50 -10.29
N PRO A 638 -28.22 7.86 -11.16
CA PRO A 638 -29.51 8.39 -10.74
C PRO A 638 -30.44 7.33 -10.11
N ASP A 639 -30.19 6.03 -10.33
CA ASP A 639 -31.01 4.93 -9.82
C ASP A 639 -30.45 4.34 -8.51
N LYS A 640 -29.21 4.69 -8.16
CA LYS A 640 -28.66 4.60 -6.80
C LYS A 640 -28.41 6.00 -6.25
N TYR A 641 -29.48 6.74 -6.00
CA TYR A 641 -29.46 7.58 -4.80
C TYR A 641 -29.02 6.69 -3.63
N TYR A 642 -28.10 7.17 -2.81
CA TYR A 642 -27.69 6.53 -1.56
C TYR A 642 -28.85 5.81 -0.86
N PRO A 643 -28.59 4.72 -0.11
CA PRO A 643 -29.59 4.24 0.83
C PRO A 643 -30.05 5.45 1.64
N SER A 644 -31.37 5.56 1.78
CA SER A 644 -32.13 6.53 2.58
C SER A 644 -31.75 6.53 4.07
N ASN A 645 -30.48 6.30 4.39
CA ASN A 645 -29.97 5.99 5.71
C ASN A 645 -29.95 7.28 6.55
N PRO A 646 -30.83 7.40 7.56
CA PRO A 646 -30.89 8.55 8.44
C PRO A 646 -29.73 8.57 9.45
N ALA A 647 -28.76 7.67 9.35
CA ALA A 647 -27.76 7.45 10.39
C ALA A 647 -26.65 8.52 10.49
N PHE A 648 -26.41 9.36 9.46
CA PHE A 648 -25.43 10.45 9.55
C PHE A 648 -25.77 11.71 8.74
N LYS A 649 -25.19 12.84 9.15
CA LYS A 649 -25.27 14.14 8.47
C LYS A 649 -23.98 14.93 8.62
N VAL A 650 -23.66 15.79 7.66
CA VAL A 650 -22.53 16.71 7.65
C VAL A 650 -23.00 18.13 8.01
N LYS A 651 -22.34 18.74 8.98
CA LYS A 651 -22.68 20.08 9.48
C LYS A 651 -22.42 21.15 8.42
N ARG A 652 -23.43 21.98 8.15
CA ARG A 652 -23.35 23.20 7.31
C ARG A 652 -22.98 23.01 5.83
N ILE A 653 -22.88 21.78 5.32
CA ILE A 653 -22.49 21.52 3.92
C ILE A 653 -23.38 22.24 2.89
N SER A 654 -24.70 22.33 3.14
CA SER A 654 -25.64 23.04 2.25
C SER A 654 -25.46 24.57 2.31
N LYS A 655 -25.29 25.11 3.53
CA LYS A 655 -24.99 26.54 3.75
C LYS A 655 -23.71 26.93 3.01
N TYR A 656 -22.64 26.16 3.22
CA TYR A 656 -21.34 26.44 2.63
C TYR A 656 -21.35 26.28 1.11
N GLY A 657 -22.05 25.27 0.59
CA GLY A 657 -22.25 25.08 -0.84
C GLY A 657 -22.93 26.29 -1.50
N THR A 658 -23.95 26.85 -0.85
CA THR A 658 -24.62 28.07 -1.34
C THR A 658 -23.67 29.27 -1.35
N GLN A 659 -22.87 29.44 -0.29
CA GLN A 659 -21.94 30.57 -0.16
C GLN A 659 -20.82 30.58 -1.20
N VAL A 660 -20.41 29.41 -1.70
CA VAL A 660 -19.41 29.30 -2.79
C VAL A 660 -20.04 29.34 -4.19
N HIS A 661 -21.31 29.73 -4.29
CA HIS A 661 -22.13 29.92 -5.50
C HIS A 661 -22.47 28.63 -6.28
N LEU A 662 -23.06 27.65 -5.59
CA LEU A 662 -23.74 26.53 -6.24
C LEU A 662 -25.00 26.97 -7.00
N SER A 663 -25.18 26.45 -8.21
CA SER A 663 -26.42 26.60 -9.00
C SER A 663 -27.00 25.26 -9.49
N ASP A 664 -26.31 24.13 -9.25
CA ASP A 664 -26.77 22.79 -9.65
C ASP A 664 -27.83 22.26 -8.67
N ALA A 665 -29.04 22.05 -9.17
CA ALA A 665 -30.19 21.60 -8.38
C ALA A 665 -30.00 20.21 -7.75
N ASN A 666 -29.28 19.29 -8.40
CA ASN A 666 -29.03 17.94 -7.89
C ASN A 666 -28.04 17.96 -6.72
N VAL A 667 -27.00 18.78 -6.84
CA VAL A 667 -26.02 18.97 -5.76
C VAL A 667 -26.66 19.69 -4.56
N ILE A 668 -27.52 20.67 -4.82
CA ILE A 668 -28.28 21.35 -3.77
C ILE A 668 -29.22 20.37 -3.06
N ALA A 669 -29.95 19.53 -3.79
CA ALA A 669 -30.83 18.52 -3.22
C ALA A 669 -30.03 17.51 -2.38
N HIS A 670 -28.88 17.04 -2.87
CA HIS A 670 -27.99 16.16 -2.13
C HIS A 670 -27.46 16.80 -0.85
N PHE A 671 -26.98 18.04 -0.92
CA PHE A 671 -26.55 18.73 0.29
C PHE A 671 -27.72 18.88 1.27
N ALA A 672 -28.95 19.11 0.82
CA ALA A 672 -30.10 19.18 1.71
C ALA A 672 -30.37 17.84 2.45
N THR A 673 -30.13 16.68 1.83
CA THR A 673 -30.36 15.37 2.48
C THR A 673 -29.35 15.08 3.59
N ILE A 674 -28.08 15.44 3.38
CA ILE A 674 -27.01 15.18 4.34
C ILE A 674 -26.67 16.39 5.23
N ASN A 675 -27.33 17.54 5.09
CA ASN A 675 -27.01 18.73 5.88
C ASN A 675 -27.59 18.68 7.30
N TYR A 676 -26.73 18.94 8.27
CA TYR A 676 -27.09 19.22 9.66
C TYR A 676 -26.97 20.71 9.95
N ASN A 677 -28.06 21.32 10.43
CA ASN A 677 -28.14 22.76 10.77
C ASN A 677 -27.38 23.08 12.04
#